data_AF-A0A812JWB7-F1
#
_entry.id   AF-A0A812JWB7-F1
#
_cell.length_a   1.000
_cell.length_b   1.000
_cell.length_c   1.000
_cell.angle_alpha   90.00
_cell.angle_beta   90.00
_cell.angle_gamma   90.00
#
_symmetry.space_group_name_H-M   'P 1'
#
loop_
_entity.id
_entity.type
_entity.pdbx_description
1 polymer ?
#
loop_
_entity_poly.entity_id
_entity_poly.type
_entity_poly.pdbx_seq_one_letter_code
_entity_poly.pdbx_strand_id
1 'polypeptide(L)'
;MFLSVAPPPGLLIAAPHRCGKVRRRGKKPSPSKLERDARRQRQWRALLGVTAATVATGLASAVDVLLLGNCGLLSTFSVDWSQPAAGRMRDIFPLPEIQTWPSTVEFISDMQPAALKVANLCIVGLNAMWADFKSHKLTAAWRRAPTICQLEAQKHVAAKTARMLTRLQAVAGDNWVWRGAFQHFESACSSQYEPLRGDAVDLPLQAATCDPLQHIPKDLVSAISDSSAIFPEPLPPVQPLVPANEHDYKQYLILVARELGCGKLRLRRHVRGLASVFAAAKATEGRQRKIWNGAQLSALAARPPPPHRLANPSSLLDIHAETGKPLYYSKRDAETFFDTLRLPSDLQDFFAQPPLLVNDLLRETGLDLAALSGLTDDAAGVQLTDSEFVFPVHVVWPMGFSWSSAIAQGTTLACVAAAGVREESVLSVNHRPPSDQSELCLVATDDTVFVHQTLDRGTSTLQRFDGALAAAGIPRKKSKDITLVEQITVLGCDVSSRPHMAEPSQTKLLRCLACCLDLLRTKSASPGAVNGLLGLLQWFSLLQRPMFGVFDQIYEFVRREPNVRQPVPCNVLREIAVATSLLPLLSVSLDRGFHEQLLACDAAPEFGFGVSAVSSSKQELQELSRLAERRGDYVRLHGCEQSSGPCRLGFPHRLRYQKSDFRTVISSRARWAAHSGILEGHALLLTIKRLCRSRAKHHKKVVVLVDAKAVLGAAAKGRTSAPGFRGVIRSIGAHVLSCDLLLRLIYIPSESNPADEPSRGCKFSQPNNSRR
;
A
#
# COMPACT_ATOMS: atom_id res chain seq x y z
N MET A 1 -5.48 -5.45 -12.09
CA MET A 1 -5.86 -4.14 -11.51
C MET A 1 -4.68 -3.58 -10.71
N PHE A 2 -3.73 -2.96 -11.40
CA PHE A 2 -2.80 -2.03 -10.77
C PHE A 2 -3.26 -0.64 -11.19
N LEU A 3 -4.12 0.00 -10.40
CA LEU A 3 -4.48 1.39 -10.65
C LEU A 3 -3.26 2.25 -10.29
N SER A 4 -2.61 2.80 -11.31
CA SER A 4 -1.66 3.90 -11.21
C SER A 4 -2.35 5.07 -10.52
N VAL A 5 -2.14 5.23 -9.21
CA VAL A 5 -2.56 6.43 -8.49
C VAL A 5 -1.56 7.53 -8.82
N ALA A 6 -1.87 8.33 -9.84
CA ALA A 6 -1.20 9.60 -10.05
C ALA A 6 -1.33 10.47 -8.76
N PRO A 7 -0.30 11.24 -8.38
CA PRO A 7 -0.36 12.10 -7.20
C PRO A 7 -1.40 13.22 -7.42
N PRO A 8 -2.05 13.72 -6.35
CA PRO A 8 -3.02 14.81 -6.48
C PRO A 8 -2.33 16.13 -6.91
N PRO A 9 -2.89 16.90 -7.85
CA PRO A 9 -2.43 18.24 -8.16
C PRO A 9 -3.03 19.24 -7.17
N GLY A 10 -2.19 20.11 -6.61
CA GLY A 10 -2.60 21.08 -5.59
C GLY A 10 -1.41 21.77 -4.92
N LEU A 11 -0.50 22.31 -5.73
CA LEU A 11 0.49 23.30 -5.31
C LEU A 11 0.63 24.23 -6.51
N LEU A 12 0.01 25.40 -6.43
CA LEU A 12 0.30 26.53 -7.31
C LEU A 12 1.80 26.83 -7.18
N ILE A 13 2.57 26.41 -8.19
CA ILE A 13 3.99 26.73 -8.27
C ILE A 13 4.06 28.15 -8.82
N ALA A 14 4.37 29.10 -7.94
CA ALA A 14 4.83 30.42 -8.34
C ALA A 14 6.02 30.29 -9.30
N ALA A 15 6.03 31.16 -10.31
CA ALA A 15 6.99 31.18 -11.41
C ALA A 15 8.46 30.99 -10.95
N PRO A 16 9.30 30.30 -11.76
CA PRO A 16 10.67 30.01 -11.37
C PRO A 16 11.51 31.30 -11.36
N HIS A 17 11.86 31.78 -10.17
CA HIS A 17 13.00 32.67 -10.02
C HIS A 17 14.24 31.97 -10.57
N ARG A 18 14.87 32.59 -11.58
CA ARG A 18 16.14 32.17 -12.18
C ARG A 18 17.21 32.05 -11.10
N CYS A 19 17.46 30.84 -10.61
CA CYS A 19 18.65 30.51 -9.82
C CYS A 19 19.60 29.70 -10.70
N GLY A 20 20.82 30.23 -10.87
CA GLY A 20 21.82 29.76 -11.84
C GLY A 20 22.09 28.24 -11.78
N LYS A 21 22.21 27.63 -12.96
CA LYS A 21 22.60 26.23 -13.17
C LYS A 21 24.02 25.98 -12.63
N VAL A 22 24.14 25.51 -11.39
CA VAL A 22 25.36 24.81 -10.95
C VAL A 22 25.16 23.31 -11.17
N ARG A 23 25.64 22.81 -12.32
CA ARG A 23 25.82 21.37 -12.56
C ARG A 23 26.82 20.83 -11.54
N ARG A 24 26.35 20.22 -10.44
CA ARG A 24 27.20 19.39 -9.58
C ARG A 24 27.56 18.11 -10.33
N ARG A 25 28.69 18.11 -11.04
CA ARG A 25 29.39 16.88 -11.44
C ARG A 25 29.63 16.06 -10.16
N GLY A 26 29.12 14.83 -10.12
CA GLY A 26 29.40 13.92 -9.01
C GLY A 26 30.91 13.72 -8.89
N LYS A 27 31.51 14.11 -7.76
CA LYS A 27 32.92 13.82 -7.47
C LYS A 27 33.10 12.29 -7.47
N LYS A 28 34.04 11.79 -8.30
CA LYS A 28 34.51 10.40 -8.17
C LYS A 28 35.00 10.18 -6.73
N PRO A 29 34.67 9.05 -6.09
CA PRO A 29 35.13 8.74 -4.75
C PRO A 29 36.67 8.72 -4.71
N SER A 30 37.27 9.18 -3.60
CA SER A 30 38.72 9.13 -3.44
C SER A 30 39.23 7.69 -3.42
N PRO A 31 40.47 7.42 -3.88
CA PRO A 31 41.10 6.09 -3.79
C PRO A 31 41.03 5.50 -2.38
N SER A 32 41.27 6.33 -1.36
CA SER A 32 41.18 5.94 0.06
C SER A 32 39.79 5.50 0.53
N LYS A 33 38.73 6.00 -0.11
CA LYS A 33 37.36 5.58 0.18
C LYS A 33 37.06 4.22 -0.47
N LEU A 34 37.52 4.04 -1.71
CA LEU A 34 37.37 2.77 -2.44
C LEU A 34 38.09 1.62 -1.72
N GLU A 35 39.31 1.84 -1.24
CA GLU A 35 40.05 0.85 -0.45
C GLU A 35 39.37 0.50 0.88
N ARG A 36 38.81 1.50 1.58
CA ARG A 36 38.07 1.30 2.83
C ARG A 36 36.78 0.51 2.61
N ASP A 37 36.02 0.86 1.57
CA ASP A 37 34.80 0.16 1.20
C ASP A 37 35.12 -1.30 0.78
N ALA A 38 36.21 -1.51 0.03
CA ALA A 38 36.69 -2.85 -0.34
C ALA A 38 37.18 -3.67 0.87
N ARG A 39 37.87 -3.05 1.83
CA ARG A 39 38.28 -3.71 3.09
C ARG A 39 37.06 -4.12 3.93
N ARG A 40 36.07 -3.24 4.08
CA ARG A 40 34.79 -3.56 4.74
C ARG A 40 34.09 -4.72 4.05
N GLN A 41 34.03 -4.69 2.73
CA GLN A 41 33.43 -5.77 1.95
C GLN A 41 34.15 -7.10 2.17
N ARG A 42 35.48 -7.11 2.24
CA ARG A 42 36.27 -8.32 2.56
C ARG A 42 36.05 -8.82 3.98
N GLN A 43 36.11 -7.93 4.98
CA GLN A 43 35.85 -8.28 6.39
C GLN A 43 34.44 -8.84 6.57
N TRP A 44 33.45 -8.19 5.96
CA TRP A 44 32.06 -8.59 6.08
C TRP A 44 31.77 -9.94 5.41
N ARG A 45 32.38 -10.20 4.23
CA ARG A 45 32.32 -11.53 3.58
C ARG A 45 32.94 -12.63 4.43
N ALA A 46 34.08 -12.36 5.06
CA ALA A 46 34.74 -13.32 5.96
C ALA A 46 33.89 -13.61 7.20
N LEU A 47 33.27 -12.58 7.80
CA LEU A 47 32.43 -12.70 8.99
C LEU A 47 31.17 -13.52 8.73
N LEU A 48 30.62 -13.46 7.52
CA LEU A 48 29.46 -14.24 7.09
C LEU A 48 29.80 -15.63 6.52
N GLY A 49 31.07 -16.04 6.59
CA GLY A 49 31.54 -17.37 6.15
C GLY A 49 31.32 -17.63 4.66
N VAL A 50 31.38 -16.59 3.81
CA VAL A 50 31.02 -16.71 2.40
C VAL A 50 32.26 -16.98 1.54
N THR A 51 32.34 -18.16 0.93
CA THR A 51 33.36 -18.51 -0.08
C THR A 51 32.85 -18.20 -1.49
N ALA A 52 33.74 -17.91 -2.43
CA ALA A 52 33.38 -17.61 -3.83
C ALA A 52 32.82 -18.83 -4.62
N ALA A 53 32.64 -19.97 -3.94
CA ALA A 53 32.34 -21.26 -4.55
C ALA A 53 31.17 -21.93 -3.84
N THR A 54 29.95 -21.55 -4.22
CA THR A 54 28.79 -22.46 -4.38
C THR A 54 27.61 -21.63 -4.88
N VAL A 55 27.15 -21.92 -6.09
CA VAL A 55 25.83 -21.47 -6.53
C VAL A 55 24.97 -22.72 -6.64
N ALA A 56 24.30 -23.06 -5.55
CA ALA A 56 23.19 -23.99 -5.57
C ALA A 56 21.90 -23.28 -6.04
N THR A 57 20.87 -24.04 -6.39
CA THR A 57 19.49 -23.57 -6.48
C THR A 57 18.91 -23.35 -5.07
N GLY A 58 17.81 -22.61 -4.95
CA GLY A 58 17.11 -22.43 -3.67
C GLY A 58 17.51 -21.22 -2.82
N LEU A 59 16.95 -21.17 -1.61
CA LEU A 59 16.94 -19.99 -0.73
C LEU A 59 18.34 -19.63 -0.18
N ALA A 60 19.19 -20.61 0.11
CA ALA A 60 20.55 -20.36 0.61
C ALA A 60 21.41 -19.59 -0.42
N SER A 61 21.35 -19.96 -1.70
CA SER A 61 22.07 -19.23 -2.76
C SER A 61 21.51 -17.82 -3.00
N ALA A 62 20.20 -17.63 -2.85
CA ALA A 62 19.58 -16.31 -2.92
C ALA A 62 20.12 -15.36 -1.83
N VAL A 63 20.32 -15.86 -0.62
CA VAL A 63 20.99 -15.12 0.46
C VAL A 63 22.41 -14.78 0.06
N ASP A 64 23.16 -15.74 -0.48
CA ASP A 64 24.51 -15.49 -0.94
C ASP A 64 24.57 -14.47 -2.08
N VAL A 65 23.53 -14.28 -2.90
CA VAL A 65 23.49 -13.20 -3.91
C VAL A 65 23.33 -11.83 -3.28
N LEU A 66 22.53 -11.69 -2.22
CA LEU A 66 22.49 -10.45 -1.43
C LEU A 66 23.85 -10.15 -0.77
N LEU A 67 24.63 -11.18 -0.44
CA LEU A 67 25.95 -11.07 0.20
C LEU A 67 27.12 -10.91 -0.80
N LEU A 68 27.07 -11.60 -1.94
CA LEU A 68 28.13 -11.75 -2.93
C LEU A 68 27.94 -10.89 -4.17
N GLY A 69 26.71 -10.50 -4.49
CA GLY A 69 26.32 -9.79 -5.72
C GLY A 69 27.12 -8.49 -5.91
N ASN A 70 28.32 -8.62 -6.47
CA ASN A 70 29.34 -7.67 -6.94
C ASN A 70 29.10 -6.15 -6.79
N CYS A 71 28.64 -5.65 -5.65
CA CYS A 71 28.34 -4.22 -5.54
C CYS A 71 28.74 -3.55 -4.23
N GLY A 72 28.99 -4.30 -3.14
CA GLY A 72 29.22 -3.72 -1.82
C GLY A 72 28.11 -2.76 -1.34
N LEU A 73 26.90 -2.86 -1.92
CA LEU A 73 25.83 -1.85 -1.71
C LEU A 73 25.40 -1.84 -0.25
N LEU A 74 25.29 -3.02 0.36
CA LEU A 74 24.94 -3.18 1.76
C LEU A 74 26.18 -3.29 2.68
N SER A 75 27.32 -3.79 2.18
CA SER A 75 28.53 -3.93 3.00
C SER A 75 29.10 -2.58 3.48
N THR A 76 28.87 -1.49 2.75
CA THR A 76 29.20 -0.13 3.23
C THR A 76 28.39 0.31 4.45
N PHE A 77 27.25 -0.35 4.70
CA PHE A 77 26.38 -0.14 5.85
C PHE A 77 26.54 -1.20 6.96
N SER A 78 27.46 -2.16 6.80
CA SER A 78 27.93 -2.95 7.93
C SER A 78 28.80 -2.08 8.84
N VAL A 79 28.62 -2.27 10.14
CA VAL A 79 29.35 -1.56 11.18
C VAL A 79 30.58 -2.39 11.53
N ASP A 80 31.77 -1.80 11.47
CA ASP A 80 32.98 -2.42 12.00
C ASP A 80 32.98 -2.29 13.53
N TRP A 81 32.78 -3.43 14.21
CA TRP A 81 32.71 -3.52 15.67
C TRP A 81 34.08 -3.66 16.34
N SER A 82 35.18 -3.68 15.58
CA SER A 82 36.53 -3.94 16.11
C SER A 82 37.07 -2.84 17.04
N GLN A 83 36.56 -1.60 16.91
CA GLN A 83 36.98 -0.47 17.73
C GLN A 83 35.81 0.08 18.59
N PRO A 84 35.72 -0.29 19.88
CA PRO A 84 34.71 0.27 20.76
C PRO A 84 34.96 1.77 20.99
N ALA A 85 33.90 2.57 20.96
CA ALA A 85 34.00 3.94 21.45
C ALA A 85 33.76 3.99 22.96
N ALA A 86 34.57 4.81 23.63
CA ALA A 86 34.35 5.16 25.02
C ALA A 86 33.06 5.99 25.15
N GLY A 87 32.04 5.47 25.85
CA GLY A 87 30.82 6.24 26.13
C GLY A 87 29.56 5.46 26.54
N ARG A 88 28.56 6.18 27.05
CA ARG A 88 27.19 5.67 27.27
C ARG A 88 26.39 5.80 25.97
N MET A 89 26.09 4.67 25.33
CA MET A 89 25.21 4.65 24.16
C MET A 89 23.76 4.64 24.63
N ARG A 90 23.02 5.71 24.34
CA ARG A 90 21.59 5.83 24.69
C ARG A 90 20.69 5.48 23.51
N ASP A 91 21.19 5.53 22.28
CA ASP A 91 20.43 5.12 21.10
C ASP A 91 20.53 3.60 20.94
N ILE A 92 19.51 2.95 20.37
CA ILE A 92 19.62 1.53 19.98
C ILE A 92 20.36 1.37 18.64
N PHE A 93 20.50 2.47 17.89
CA PHE A 93 21.21 2.49 16.63
C PHE A 93 22.66 3.01 16.73
N PRO A 94 23.55 2.49 15.88
CA PRO A 94 23.30 1.38 14.97
C PRO A 94 23.12 0.08 15.73
N LEU A 95 22.28 -0.78 15.15
CA LEU A 95 21.97 -2.07 15.72
C LEU A 95 23.11 -3.05 15.37
N PRO A 96 23.68 -3.76 16.35
CA PRO A 96 24.72 -4.76 16.11
C PRO A 96 24.22 -5.96 15.36
N GLU A 97 25.15 -6.66 14.71
CA GLU A 97 24.88 -7.94 14.06
C GLU A 97 24.58 -9.01 15.12
N ILE A 98 23.69 -9.94 14.77
CA ILE A 98 23.39 -11.13 15.54
C ILE A 98 24.57 -12.10 15.35
N GLN A 99 25.28 -12.39 16.45
CA GLN A 99 26.42 -13.33 16.44
C GLN A 99 25.94 -14.79 16.53
N THR A 100 24.94 -15.02 17.36
CA THR A 100 24.34 -16.34 17.58
C THR A 100 22.84 -16.20 17.49
N TRP A 101 22.19 -17.12 16.79
CA TRP A 101 20.73 -17.14 16.68
C TRP A 101 20.10 -17.14 18.09
N PRO A 102 19.14 -16.26 18.39
CA PRO A 102 18.56 -16.20 19.73
C PRO A 102 17.85 -17.51 20.08
N SER A 103 18.25 -18.16 21.17
CA SER A 103 17.68 -19.44 21.62
C SER A 103 16.19 -19.39 21.93
N THR A 104 15.65 -18.20 22.20
CA THR A 104 14.22 -17.97 22.45
C THR A 104 13.39 -17.85 21.16
N VAL A 105 14.02 -17.90 19.98
CA VAL A 105 13.34 -17.83 18.68
C VAL A 105 13.40 -19.20 18.03
N GLU A 106 12.28 -19.92 18.08
CA GLU A 106 12.12 -21.21 17.42
C GLU A 106 12.34 -21.06 15.91
N PHE A 107 13.20 -21.91 15.36
CA PHE A 107 13.46 -21.99 13.93
C PHE A 107 14.04 -23.36 13.56
N ILE A 108 13.86 -23.75 12.31
CA ILE A 108 14.37 -25.02 11.78
C ILE A 108 15.90 -24.98 11.83
N SER A 109 16.51 -25.99 12.47
CA SER A 109 17.92 -25.98 12.84
C SER A 109 18.89 -26.04 11.64
N ASP A 110 18.50 -26.66 10.53
CA ASP A 110 19.31 -26.83 9.32
C ASP A 110 19.46 -25.53 8.50
N MET A 111 18.43 -24.68 8.45
CA MET A 111 18.46 -23.37 7.78
C MET A 111 18.97 -22.23 8.66
N GLN A 112 19.23 -22.48 9.95
CA GLN A 112 19.62 -21.46 10.92
C GLN A 112 20.83 -20.60 10.46
N PRO A 113 21.89 -21.14 9.83
CA PRO A 113 22.98 -20.32 9.29
C PRO A 113 22.53 -19.32 8.20
N ALA A 114 21.64 -19.75 7.31
CA ALA A 114 21.08 -18.89 6.26
C ALA A 114 20.11 -17.85 6.84
N ALA A 115 19.30 -18.24 7.83
CA ALA A 115 18.41 -17.32 8.53
C ALA A 115 19.20 -16.23 9.27
N LEU A 116 20.32 -16.58 9.90
CA LEU A 116 21.21 -15.61 10.55
C LEU A 116 21.73 -14.57 9.56
N LYS A 117 22.16 -15.00 8.36
CA LYS A 117 22.58 -14.11 7.27
C LYS A 117 21.46 -13.16 6.85
N VAL A 118 20.22 -13.65 6.67
CA VAL A 118 19.05 -12.82 6.31
C VAL A 118 18.71 -11.82 7.42
N ALA A 119 18.72 -12.25 8.68
CA ALA A 119 18.47 -11.38 9.81
C ALA A 119 19.51 -10.25 9.89
N ASN A 120 20.79 -10.57 9.68
CA ASN A 120 21.86 -9.57 9.64
C ASN A 120 21.74 -8.62 8.43
N LEU A 121 21.29 -9.10 7.28
CA LEU A 121 20.94 -8.23 6.14
C LEU A 121 19.81 -7.25 6.48
N CYS A 122 18.81 -7.71 7.22
CA CYS A 122 17.73 -6.86 7.72
C CYS A 122 18.25 -5.77 8.68
N ILE A 123 19.15 -6.12 9.61
CA ILE A 123 19.85 -5.18 10.49
C ILE A 123 20.63 -4.13 9.68
N VAL A 124 21.36 -4.56 8.65
CA VAL A 124 22.08 -3.65 7.75
C VAL A 124 21.11 -2.70 7.02
N GLY A 125 19.95 -3.20 6.58
CA GLY A 125 18.89 -2.37 6.01
C GLY A 125 18.36 -1.31 6.98
N LEU A 126 18.10 -1.69 8.23
CA LEU A 126 17.67 -0.78 9.30
C LEU A 126 18.74 0.28 9.57
N ASN A 127 20.01 -0.11 9.65
CA ASN A 127 21.15 0.78 9.84
C ASN A 127 21.31 1.75 8.67
N ALA A 128 21.13 1.29 7.42
CA ALA A 128 21.15 2.13 6.23
C ALA A 128 20.03 3.19 6.27
N MET A 129 18.82 2.78 6.67
CA MET A 129 17.69 3.69 6.80
C MET A 129 17.92 4.71 7.93
N TRP A 130 18.36 4.26 9.11
CA TRP A 130 18.72 5.14 10.24
C TRP A 130 19.81 6.15 9.87
N ALA A 131 20.83 5.70 9.15
CA ALA A 131 21.94 6.52 8.70
C ALA A 131 21.56 7.42 7.50
N ASP A 132 20.32 7.37 7.00
CA ASP A 132 19.91 8.10 5.80
C ASP A 132 20.83 7.80 4.60
N PHE A 133 21.19 6.52 4.43
CA PHE A 133 22.09 6.01 3.41
C PHE A 133 23.50 6.66 3.42
N LYS A 134 23.92 7.24 4.56
CA LYS A 134 25.23 7.88 4.76
C LYS A 134 26.15 7.00 5.60
N SER A 135 27.05 6.26 4.95
CA SER A 135 27.97 5.32 5.61
C SER A 135 28.89 5.93 6.68
N HIS A 136 29.23 7.22 6.61
CA HIS A 136 30.03 7.90 7.63
C HIS A 136 29.30 8.05 8.99
N LYS A 137 27.97 7.95 9.02
CA LYS A 137 27.22 7.91 10.30
C LYS A 137 27.38 6.56 11.01
N LEU A 138 27.79 5.53 10.27
CA LEU A 138 28.07 4.17 10.75
C LEU A 138 29.55 3.96 11.08
N THR A 139 30.31 5.03 11.36
CA THR A 139 31.67 4.96 11.95
C THR A 139 31.77 5.57 13.34
N ALA A 140 30.72 6.24 13.80
CA ALA A 140 30.72 7.02 15.03
C ALA A 140 30.06 6.25 16.18
N ALA A 141 30.90 5.53 16.93
CA ALA A 141 30.69 5.12 18.32
C ALA A 141 29.75 3.96 18.66
N TRP A 142 30.33 2.79 18.99
CA TRP A 142 29.60 1.61 19.48
C TRP A 142 30.28 0.97 20.70
N ARG A 143 29.51 0.18 21.44
CA ARG A 143 29.99 -0.67 22.54
C ARG A 143 30.35 -2.06 22.02
N ARG A 144 31.26 -2.77 22.71
CA ARG A 144 31.64 -4.17 22.40
C ARG A 144 30.46 -5.15 22.53
N ALA A 145 29.51 -4.90 23.43
CA ALA A 145 28.36 -5.79 23.67
C ALA A 145 27.02 -5.07 23.37
N PRO A 146 26.04 -5.75 22.75
CA PRO A 146 24.69 -5.22 22.56
C PRO A 146 24.03 -4.87 23.89
N THR A 147 23.28 -3.76 23.94
CA THR A 147 22.44 -3.45 25.10
C THR A 147 21.20 -4.35 25.16
N ILE A 148 20.55 -4.46 26.31
CA ILE A 148 19.30 -5.26 26.46
C ILE A 148 18.23 -4.85 25.44
N CYS A 149 18.11 -3.57 25.12
CA CYS A 149 17.12 -3.11 24.14
C CYS A 149 17.53 -3.44 22.70
N GLN A 150 18.83 -3.49 22.40
CA GLN A 150 19.32 -3.97 21.11
C GLN A 150 19.13 -5.48 20.97
N LEU A 151 19.36 -6.26 22.03
CA LEU A 151 19.07 -7.69 22.06
C LEU A 151 17.58 -7.95 21.78
N GLU A 152 16.68 -7.14 22.35
CA GLU A 152 15.24 -7.26 22.08
C GLU A 152 14.91 -6.97 20.60
N ALA A 153 15.47 -5.90 20.04
CA ALA A 153 15.31 -5.58 18.62
C ALA A 153 15.89 -6.68 17.70
N GLN A 154 17.03 -7.27 18.07
CA GLN A 154 17.62 -8.41 17.37
C GLN A 154 16.73 -9.65 17.43
N LYS A 155 16.15 -9.96 18.61
CA LYS A 155 15.17 -11.03 18.77
C LYS A 155 13.95 -10.82 17.88
N HIS A 156 13.42 -9.59 17.84
CA HIS A 156 12.32 -9.23 16.94
C HIS A 156 12.69 -9.48 15.47
N VAL A 157 13.84 -8.99 15.00
CA VAL A 157 14.32 -9.20 13.62
C VAL A 157 14.49 -10.69 13.32
N ALA A 158 15.05 -11.47 14.25
CA ALA A 158 15.22 -12.92 14.10
C ALA A 158 13.86 -13.63 14.00
N ALA A 159 12.90 -13.31 14.87
CA ALA A 159 11.56 -13.91 14.84
C ALA A 159 10.80 -13.58 13.54
N LYS A 160 10.87 -12.34 13.07
CA LYS A 160 10.28 -11.94 11.79
C LYS A 160 10.95 -12.63 10.59
N THR A 161 12.28 -12.81 10.66
CA THR A 161 13.04 -13.54 9.65
C THR A 161 12.64 -15.01 9.62
N ALA A 162 12.64 -15.69 10.78
CA ALA A 162 12.18 -17.06 10.91
C ALA A 162 10.80 -17.26 10.28
N ARG A 163 9.83 -16.44 10.69
CA ARG A 163 8.46 -16.51 10.17
C ARG A 163 8.40 -16.35 8.66
N MET A 164 9.09 -15.35 8.11
CA MET A 164 9.11 -15.14 6.65
C MET A 164 9.71 -16.34 5.94
N LEU A 165 10.87 -16.84 6.38
CA LEU A 165 11.55 -17.95 5.72
C LEU A 165 10.74 -19.26 5.79
N THR A 166 10.12 -19.58 6.93
CA THR A 166 9.22 -20.73 7.06
C THR A 166 8.05 -20.64 6.07
N ARG A 167 7.41 -19.46 5.96
CA ARG A 167 6.31 -19.25 5.00
C ARG A 167 6.76 -19.34 3.55
N LEU A 168 7.93 -18.79 3.23
CA LEU A 168 8.48 -18.87 1.88
C LEU A 168 8.86 -20.30 1.50
N GLN A 169 9.50 -21.05 2.40
CA GLN A 169 9.88 -22.45 2.17
C GLN A 169 8.66 -23.32 1.87
N ALA A 170 7.56 -23.12 2.60
CA ALA A 170 6.30 -23.85 2.37
C ALA A 170 5.72 -23.69 0.96
N VAL A 171 6.03 -22.58 0.27
CA VAL A 171 5.54 -22.31 -1.10
C VAL A 171 6.59 -22.58 -2.16
N ALA A 172 7.86 -22.35 -1.83
CA ALA A 172 8.96 -22.43 -2.78
C ALA A 172 9.33 -23.88 -3.13
N GLY A 173 9.16 -24.80 -2.17
CA GLY A 173 9.63 -26.18 -2.28
C GLY A 173 11.16 -26.26 -2.44
N ASP A 174 11.65 -27.44 -2.82
CA ASP A 174 13.10 -27.70 -2.95
C ASP A 174 13.73 -27.07 -4.21
N ASN A 175 12.92 -26.78 -5.24
CA ASN A 175 13.37 -26.37 -6.57
C ASN A 175 13.07 -24.91 -6.90
N TRP A 176 13.17 -24.01 -5.91
CA TRP A 176 12.91 -22.58 -6.15
C TRP A 176 13.95 -21.93 -7.07
N VAL A 177 13.50 -21.54 -8.26
CA VAL A 177 14.30 -20.82 -9.26
C VAL A 177 13.96 -19.32 -9.21
N TRP A 178 14.97 -18.50 -8.88
CA TRP A 178 14.84 -17.04 -8.86
C TRP A 178 15.62 -16.37 -10.00
N ARG A 179 16.61 -17.05 -10.59
CA ARG A 179 17.34 -16.54 -11.77
C ARG A 179 16.41 -16.56 -12.97
N GLY A 180 16.38 -15.48 -13.75
CA GLY A 180 15.40 -15.37 -14.83
C GLY A 180 14.10 -14.68 -14.39
N ALA A 181 13.84 -14.60 -13.08
CA ALA A 181 12.54 -14.16 -12.58
C ALA A 181 12.22 -12.71 -12.95
N PHE A 182 13.22 -11.81 -12.91
CA PHE A 182 12.98 -10.42 -13.30
C PHE A 182 12.83 -10.29 -14.82
N GLN A 183 13.59 -11.05 -15.62
CA GLN A 183 13.38 -11.06 -17.07
C GLN A 183 11.98 -11.56 -17.43
N HIS A 184 11.52 -12.65 -16.81
CA HIS A 184 10.17 -13.17 -17.03
C HIS A 184 9.11 -12.15 -16.58
N PHE A 185 9.30 -11.52 -15.42
CA PHE A 185 8.43 -10.46 -14.92
C PHE A 185 8.36 -9.27 -15.90
N GLU A 186 9.49 -8.83 -16.43
CA GLU A 186 9.58 -7.74 -17.41
C GLU A 186 8.88 -8.10 -18.74
N SER A 187 9.11 -9.32 -19.25
CA SER A 187 8.41 -9.83 -20.43
C SER A 187 6.89 -9.92 -20.19
N ALA A 188 6.45 -10.37 -19.01
CA ALA A 188 5.04 -10.41 -18.64
C ALA A 188 4.41 -9.02 -18.39
N CYS A 189 5.23 -8.01 -18.08
CA CYS A 189 4.79 -6.61 -17.94
C CYS A 189 4.72 -5.88 -19.28
N SER A 190 5.36 -6.38 -20.34
CA SER A 190 5.05 -5.91 -21.68
C SER A 190 3.59 -6.25 -21.96
N SER A 191 2.80 -5.29 -22.45
CA SER A 191 1.36 -5.42 -22.69
C SER A 191 1.09 -6.48 -23.77
N GLN A 192 1.23 -7.75 -23.42
CA GLN A 192 0.87 -8.86 -24.29
C GLN A 192 -0.63 -9.03 -24.16
N TYR A 193 -1.35 -8.26 -24.98
CA TYR A 193 -2.73 -8.58 -25.31
C TYR A 193 -2.74 -10.03 -25.82
N GLU A 194 -3.60 -10.86 -25.24
CA GLU A 194 -3.79 -12.17 -25.83
C GLU A 194 -4.63 -12.01 -27.10
N PRO A 195 -4.38 -12.83 -28.14
CA PRO A 195 -5.33 -12.99 -29.23
C PRO A 195 -6.72 -13.26 -28.66
N LEU A 196 -7.72 -12.54 -29.18
CA LEU A 196 -9.08 -12.66 -28.69
C LEU A 196 -9.61 -14.05 -29.04
N ARG A 197 -10.16 -14.76 -28.06
CA ARG A 197 -10.88 -16.02 -28.28
C ARG A 197 -12.30 -15.87 -27.79
N GLY A 198 -13.25 -15.80 -28.72
CA GLY A 198 -14.64 -15.47 -28.45
C GLY A 198 -15.24 -16.37 -27.38
N ASP A 199 -15.06 -17.68 -27.49
CA ASP A 199 -15.60 -18.69 -26.55
C ASP A 199 -14.87 -18.76 -25.20
N ALA A 200 -13.64 -18.26 -25.15
CA ALA A 200 -12.83 -18.26 -23.94
C ALA A 200 -13.26 -17.17 -22.94
N VAL A 201 -13.99 -16.15 -23.38
CA VAL A 201 -14.44 -15.06 -22.51
C VAL A 201 -15.54 -15.54 -21.56
N ASP A 202 -15.32 -15.34 -20.26
CA ASP A 202 -16.34 -15.54 -19.23
C ASP A 202 -17.46 -14.51 -19.38
N LEU A 203 -18.71 -14.97 -19.46
CA LEU A 203 -19.92 -14.14 -19.52
C LEU A 203 -20.92 -14.63 -18.47
N PRO A 204 -21.75 -13.74 -17.90
CA PRO A 204 -22.84 -14.16 -17.04
C PRO A 204 -23.94 -14.89 -17.83
N LEU A 205 -24.81 -15.61 -17.12
CA LEU A 205 -26.05 -16.15 -17.70
C LEU A 205 -26.95 -15.02 -18.23
N GLN A 206 -27.06 -13.93 -17.45
CA GLN A 206 -27.77 -12.72 -17.80
C GLN A 206 -26.99 -11.52 -17.28
N ALA A 207 -26.79 -10.52 -18.13
CA ALA A 207 -26.12 -9.27 -17.79
C ALA A 207 -27.12 -8.20 -17.32
N ALA A 208 -26.60 -7.08 -16.79
CA ALA A 208 -27.40 -5.91 -16.38
C ALA A 208 -28.52 -6.23 -15.36
N THR A 209 -28.30 -7.23 -14.52
CA THR A 209 -29.25 -7.74 -13.51
C THR A 209 -29.35 -6.85 -12.26
N CYS A 210 -28.35 -6.03 -12.00
CA CYS A 210 -28.33 -5.05 -10.91
C CYS A 210 -28.47 -3.64 -11.48
N ASP A 211 -29.41 -2.84 -10.98
CA ASP A 211 -29.52 -1.42 -11.31
C ASP A 211 -28.82 -0.58 -10.23
N PRO A 212 -27.61 -0.06 -10.48
CA PRO A 212 -26.87 0.69 -9.46
C PRO A 212 -27.62 1.93 -8.96
N LEU A 213 -28.48 2.55 -9.78
CA LEU A 213 -29.21 3.78 -9.40
C LEU A 213 -30.14 3.57 -8.20
N GLN A 214 -30.55 2.34 -7.94
CA GLN A 214 -31.42 1.98 -6.82
C GLN A 214 -30.65 1.79 -5.50
N HIS A 215 -29.32 1.71 -5.58
CA HIS A 215 -28.49 1.27 -4.46
C HIS A 215 -27.44 2.30 -4.04
N ILE A 216 -26.81 2.98 -5.00
CA ILE A 216 -25.70 3.88 -4.72
C ILE A 216 -26.16 5.19 -4.05
N PRO A 217 -25.26 5.89 -3.34
CA PRO A 217 -25.52 7.21 -2.77
C PRO A 217 -26.08 8.24 -3.76
N LYS A 218 -26.97 9.13 -3.28
CA LYS A 218 -27.68 10.12 -4.11
C LYS A 218 -26.78 11.07 -4.89
N ASP A 219 -25.62 11.40 -4.34
CA ASP A 219 -24.58 12.20 -4.99
C ASP A 219 -24.00 11.49 -6.21
N LEU A 220 -23.74 10.18 -6.10
CA LEU A 220 -23.33 9.36 -7.25
C LEU A 220 -24.46 9.22 -8.28
N VAL A 221 -25.70 8.98 -7.84
CA VAL A 221 -26.87 8.96 -8.74
C VAL A 221 -26.93 10.25 -9.55
N SER A 222 -26.93 11.41 -8.87
CA SER A 222 -26.96 12.72 -9.53
C SER A 222 -25.83 12.93 -10.53
N ALA A 223 -24.65 12.34 -10.28
CA ALA A 223 -23.49 12.48 -11.16
C ALA A 223 -23.56 11.60 -12.42
N ILE A 224 -24.37 10.53 -12.43
CA ILE A 224 -24.46 9.59 -13.56
C ILE A 224 -25.83 9.53 -14.22
N SER A 225 -26.84 10.19 -13.65
CA SER A 225 -28.18 10.28 -14.25
C SER A 225 -28.23 11.20 -15.46
N ASP A 226 -27.26 12.11 -15.62
CA ASP A 226 -27.14 12.98 -16.79
C ASP A 226 -25.81 12.71 -17.51
N SER A 227 -25.89 12.36 -18.79
CA SER A 227 -24.71 12.15 -19.62
C SER A 227 -23.81 13.39 -19.74
N SER A 228 -24.38 14.59 -19.66
CA SER A 228 -23.63 15.85 -19.71
C SER A 228 -22.73 16.06 -18.48
N ALA A 229 -23.08 15.45 -17.34
CA ALA A 229 -22.26 15.49 -16.14
C ALA A 229 -21.00 14.60 -16.25
N ILE A 230 -21.09 13.51 -17.02
CA ILE A 230 -19.95 12.63 -17.30
C ILE A 230 -19.12 13.15 -18.48
N PHE A 231 -19.77 13.61 -19.54
CA PHE A 231 -19.14 14.14 -20.75
C PHE A 231 -19.59 15.59 -20.95
N PRO A 232 -18.96 16.55 -20.24
CA PRO A 232 -19.37 17.96 -20.30
C PRO A 232 -19.02 18.64 -21.61
N GLU A 233 -18.01 18.12 -22.32
CA GLU A 233 -17.56 18.62 -23.61
C GLU A 233 -17.99 17.66 -24.74
N PRO A 234 -18.26 18.17 -25.95
CA PRO A 234 -18.52 17.32 -27.11
C PRO A 234 -17.35 16.37 -27.38
N LEU A 235 -17.65 15.11 -27.66
CA LEU A 235 -16.63 14.13 -28.05
C LEU A 235 -16.14 14.40 -29.48
N PRO A 236 -14.86 14.09 -29.78
CA PRO A 236 -14.36 14.13 -31.14
C PRO A 236 -15.13 13.13 -32.02
N PRO A 237 -15.23 13.37 -33.33
CA PRO A 237 -15.89 12.44 -34.25
C PRO A 237 -15.34 11.02 -34.11
N VAL A 238 -16.25 10.05 -34.10
CA VAL A 238 -15.91 8.63 -34.00
C VAL A 238 -15.15 8.21 -35.25
N GLN A 239 -13.90 7.75 -35.07
CA GLN A 239 -13.12 7.16 -36.15
C GLN A 239 -13.33 5.65 -36.18
N PRO A 240 -13.67 5.05 -37.33
CA PRO A 240 -13.86 3.60 -37.42
C PRO A 240 -12.60 2.85 -36.98
N LEU A 241 -12.75 1.90 -36.07
CA LEU A 241 -11.69 1.00 -35.67
C LEU A 241 -11.77 -0.26 -36.53
N VAL A 242 -10.69 -0.56 -37.25
CA VAL A 242 -10.58 -1.77 -38.07
C VAL A 242 -9.91 -2.88 -37.25
N PRO A 243 -10.44 -4.12 -37.26
CA PRO A 243 -9.76 -5.26 -36.66
C PRO A 243 -8.34 -5.43 -37.20
N ALA A 244 -7.42 -5.91 -36.35
CA ALA A 244 -6.02 -6.07 -36.74
C ALA A 244 -5.78 -7.15 -37.81
N ASN A 245 -6.65 -8.17 -37.87
CA ASN A 245 -6.65 -9.24 -38.86
C ASN A 245 -8.01 -9.97 -38.91
N GLU A 246 -8.20 -10.82 -39.91
CA GLU A 246 -9.45 -11.57 -40.15
C GLU A 246 -9.79 -12.56 -39.03
N HIS A 247 -8.79 -13.24 -38.45
CA HIS A 247 -9.01 -14.22 -37.38
C HIS A 247 -9.54 -13.54 -36.11
N ASP A 248 -8.90 -12.45 -35.69
CA ASP A 248 -9.34 -11.65 -34.54
C ASP A 248 -10.73 -11.07 -34.77
N TYR A 249 -11.07 -10.71 -36.02
CA TYR A 249 -12.41 -10.25 -36.36
C TYR A 249 -13.47 -11.35 -36.20
N LYS A 250 -13.22 -12.58 -36.68
CA LYS A 250 -14.14 -13.72 -36.47
C LYS A 250 -14.36 -14.02 -34.99
N GLN A 251 -13.28 -14.05 -34.20
CA GLN A 251 -13.37 -14.25 -32.75
C GLN A 251 -14.11 -13.11 -32.05
N TYR A 252 -13.98 -11.89 -32.56
CA TYR A 252 -14.76 -10.74 -32.10
C TYR A 252 -16.26 -10.88 -32.43
N LEU A 253 -16.63 -11.32 -33.64
CA LEU A 253 -18.03 -11.57 -34.01
C LEU A 253 -18.68 -12.63 -33.11
N ILE A 254 -17.99 -13.75 -32.88
CA ILE A 254 -18.43 -14.81 -31.96
C ILE A 254 -18.66 -14.23 -30.56
N LEU A 255 -17.72 -13.42 -30.05
CA LEU A 255 -17.88 -12.79 -28.75
C LEU A 255 -19.09 -11.86 -28.70
N VAL A 256 -19.26 -10.99 -29.71
CA VAL A 256 -20.37 -10.05 -29.76
C VAL A 256 -21.70 -10.79 -29.77
N ALA A 257 -21.88 -11.85 -30.55
CA ALA A 257 -23.11 -12.64 -30.53
C ALA A 257 -23.38 -13.27 -29.17
N ARG A 258 -22.36 -13.81 -28.49
CA ARG A 258 -22.50 -14.34 -27.12
C ARG A 258 -22.89 -13.25 -26.12
N GLU A 259 -22.32 -12.05 -26.26
CA GLU A 259 -22.62 -10.90 -25.39
C GLU A 259 -24.00 -10.28 -25.67
N LEU A 260 -24.47 -10.30 -26.92
CA LEU A 260 -25.86 -10.00 -27.27
C LEU A 260 -26.80 -11.03 -26.64
N GLY A 261 -26.46 -12.32 -26.73
CA GLY A 261 -27.27 -13.42 -26.21
C GLY A 261 -27.51 -13.36 -24.69
N CYS A 262 -26.54 -12.89 -23.90
CA CYS A 262 -26.73 -12.68 -22.46
C CYS A 262 -27.22 -11.27 -22.08
N GLY A 263 -27.50 -10.41 -23.06
CA GLY A 263 -28.00 -9.05 -22.86
C GLY A 263 -26.95 -8.03 -22.38
N LYS A 264 -25.67 -8.36 -22.49
CA LYS A 264 -24.56 -7.46 -22.11
C LYS A 264 -24.40 -6.30 -23.10
N LEU A 265 -24.73 -6.55 -24.35
CA LEU A 265 -24.69 -5.59 -25.45
C LEU A 265 -26.05 -5.42 -26.10
N ARG A 266 -26.19 -4.29 -26.78
CA ARG A 266 -27.22 -4.03 -27.81
C ARG A 266 -26.55 -3.44 -29.04
N LEU A 267 -27.30 -3.27 -30.12
CA LEU A 267 -26.80 -2.70 -31.37
C LEU A 267 -27.34 -1.27 -31.56
N ARG A 268 -26.53 -0.41 -32.17
CA ARG A 268 -26.95 0.91 -32.64
C ARG A 268 -26.34 1.27 -33.99
N ARG A 269 -27.02 2.10 -34.77
CA ARG A 269 -26.50 2.71 -36.01
C ARG A 269 -25.62 3.93 -35.72
N HIS A 270 -25.95 4.68 -34.68
CA HIS A 270 -25.26 5.91 -34.30
C HIS A 270 -24.74 5.85 -32.86
N VAL A 271 -23.49 6.29 -32.68
CA VAL A 271 -22.81 6.30 -31.38
C VAL A 271 -22.02 7.60 -31.19
N ARG A 272 -21.88 8.03 -29.94
CA ARG A 272 -21.11 9.23 -29.56
C ARG A 272 -19.69 8.90 -29.14
N GLY A 273 -19.44 7.70 -28.65
CA GLY A 273 -18.12 7.26 -28.19
C GLY A 273 -17.82 5.83 -28.59
N LEU A 274 -16.54 5.58 -28.89
CA LEU A 274 -16.04 4.30 -29.38
C LEU A 274 -14.69 3.98 -28.71
N ALA A 275 -14.47 2.73 -28.33
CA ALA A 275 -13.14 2.26 -27.96
C ALA A 275 -12.86 0.84 -28.45
N SER A 276 -11.57 0.51 -28.57
CA SER A 276 -11.14 -0.84 -28.93
C SER A 276 -11.37 -1.84 -27.81
N VAL A 277 -11.37 -3.12 -28.16
CA VAL A 277 -11.44 -4.22 -27.20
C VAL A 277 -10.22 -5.11 -27.31
N PHE A 278 -9.79 -5.67 -26.18
CA PHE A 278 -8.72 -6.66 -26.14
C PHE A 278 -8.98 -7.70 -25.06
N ALA A 279 -8.36 -8.87 -25.20
CA ALA A 279 -8.43 -9.93 -24.20
C ALA A 279 -7.27 -9.87 -23.21
N ALA A 280 -7.56 -10.25 -21.98
CA ALA A 280 -6.55 -10.56 -20.98
C ALA A 280 -6.79 -11.96 -20.38
N ALA A 281 -5.70 -12.67 -20.12
CA ALA A 281 -5.74 -13.99 -19.48
C ALA A 281 -6.42 -13.93 -18.10
N LYS A 282 -7.18 -14.99 -17.76
CA LYS A 282 -7.56 -15.29 -16.38
C LYS A 282 -6.55 -16.25 -15.76
N ALA A 283 -6.62 -16.39 -14.43
CA ALA A 283 -5.78 -17.36 -13.72
C ALA A 283 -6.10 -18.81 -14.10
N THR A 284 -7.34 -19.07 -14.52
CA THR A 284 -7.74 -20.34 -15.12
C THR A 284 -7.26 -20.37 -16.57
N GLU A 285 -6.41 -21.35 -16.88
CA GLU A 285 -5.84 -21.53 -18.20
C GLU A 285 -6.94 -21.64 -19.27
N GLY A 286 -6.68 -21.03 -20.44
CA GLY A 286 -7.63 -21.04 -21.56
C GLY A 286 -8.83 -20.10 -21.40
N ARG A 287 -9.05 -19.47 -20.23
CA ARG A 287 -10.14 -18.49 -20.03
C ARG A 287 -9.63 -17.05 -20.13
N GLN A 288 -10.48 -16.18 -20.69
CA GLN A 288 -10.16 -14.78 -20.94
C GLN A 288 -11.20 -13.84 -20.29
N ARG A 289 -10.81 -12.58 -20.14
CA ARG A 289 -11.71 -11.45 -19.88
C ARG A 289 -11.59 -10.45 -21.02
N LYS A 290 -12.72 -9.95 -21.51
CA LYS A 290 -12.77 -8.80 -22.40
C LYS A 290 -12.48 -7.53 -21.61
N ILE A 291 -11.57 -6.71 -22.09
CA ILE A 291 -11.35 -5.34 -21.61
C ILE A 291 -11.75 -4.38 -22.72
N TRP A 292 -12.58 -3.41 -22.36
CA TRP A 292 -12.92 -2.28 -23.21
C TRP A 292 -11.92 -1.16 -22.94
N ASN A 293 -11.15 -0.76 -23.96
CA ASN A 293 -10.02 0.16 -23.80
C ASN A 293 -10.47 1.61 -23.66
N GLY A 294 -11.15 1.92 -22.56
CA GLY A 294 -11.73 3.23 -22.29
C GLY A 294 -10.75 4.34 -21.97
N ALA A 295 -9.44 4.19 -22.22
CA ALA A 295 -8.43 5.15 -21.77
C ALA A 295 -8.65 6.56 -22.36
N GLN A 296 -8.94 6.66 -23.66
CA GLN A 296 -9.18 7.95 -24.32
C GLN A 296 -10.49 8.58 -23.84
N LEU A 297 -11.58 7.81 -23.81
CA LEU A 297 -12.88 8.30 -23.31
C LEU A 297 -12.83 8.68 -21.82
N SER A 298 -12.08 7.94 -21.01
CA SER A 298 -11.87 8.27 -19.60
C SER A 298 -11.08 9.56 -19.38
N ALA A 299 -10.23 9.95 -20.34
CA ALA A 299 -9.50 11.21 -20.29
C ALA A 299 -10.36 12.42 -20.71
N LEU A 300 -11.39 12.18 -21.52
CA LEU A 300 -12.38 13.18 -21.93
C LEU A 300 -13.54 13.31 -20.93
N ALA A 301 -13.83 12.24 -20.19
CA ALA A 301 -14.86 12.25 -19.15
C ALA A 301 -14.44 13.10 -17.94
N ALA A 302 -15.44 13.64 -17.24
CA ALA A 302 -15.29 14.20 -15.91
C ALA A 302 -14.63 13.19 -14.97
N ARG A 303 -13.83 13.69 -14.03
CA ARG A 303 -13.12 12.82 -13.10
C ARG A 303 -14.11 12.21 -12.10
N PRO A 304 -14.16 10.88 -11.95
CA PRO A 304 -15.02 10.27 -10.94
C PRO A 304 -14.56 10.65 -9.53
N PRO A 305 -15.48 10.67 -8.55
CA PRO A 305 -15.10 10.79 -7.15
C PRO A 305 -14.24 9.58 -6.73
N PRO A 306 -13.36 9.75 -5.72
CA PRO A 306 -12.62 8.62 -5.18
C PRO A 306 -13.60 7.58 -4.59
N PRO A 307 -13.41 6.28 -4.85
CA PRO A 307 -14.33 5.26 -4.33
C PRO A 307 -14.47 5.34 -2.81
N HIS A 308 -15.72 5.43 -2.35
CA HIS A 308 -16.04 5.59 -0.93
C HIS A 308 -15.61 4.38 -0.12
N ARG A 309 -15.14 4.59 1.12
CA ARG A 309 -14.68 3.52 2.04
C ARG A 309 -13.71 2.48 1.43
N LEU A 310 -12.96 2.82 0.38
CA LEU A 310 -12.07 1.87 -0.28
C LEU A 310 -10.99 1.33 0.66
N ALA A 311 -11.02 0.02 0.88
CA ALA A 311 -10.04 -0.67 1.71
C ALA A 311 -8.72 -0.88 0.95
N ASN A 312 -7.63 -0.90 1.71
CA ASN A 312 -6.30 -1.28 1.25
C ASN A 312 -5.55 -1.96 2.41
N PRO A 313 -4.35 -2.54 2.20
CA PRO A 313 -3.63 -3.23 3.28
C PRO A 313 -3.40 -2.42 4.56
N SER A 314 -3.26 -1.08 4.50
CA SER A 314 -3.15 -0.26 5.72
C SER A 314 -4.42 -0.30 6.59
N SER A 315 -5.57 -0.65 6.02
CA SER A 315 -6.85 -0.75 6.74
C SER A 315 -6.85 -1.92 7.73
N LEU A 316 -6.06 -2.97 7.45
CA LEU A 316 -5.86 -4.10 8.37
C LEU A 316 -5.20 -3.65 9.69
N LEU A 317 -4.41 -2.57 9.67
CA LEU A 317 -3.70 -2.06 10.85
C LEU A 317 -4.64 -1.47 11.91
N ASP A 318 -5.91 -1.28 11.56
CA ASP A 318 -6.95 -0.76 12.47
C ASP A 318 -7.75 -1.85 13.17
N ILE A 319 -7.52 -3.12 12.80
CA ILE A 319 -8.06 -4.27 13.52
C ILE A 319 -7.38 -4.36 14.89
N HIS A 320 -8.19 -4.41 15.93
CA HIS A 320 -7.77 -4.61 17.31
C HIS A 320 -8.07 -6.05 17.69
N ALA A 321 -7.08 -6.92 17.50
CA ALA A 321 -7.17 -8.29 17.98
C ALA A 321 -6.79 -8.35 19.46
N GLU A 322 -7.58 -9.07 20.26
CA GLU A 322 -7.24 -9.37 21.64
C GLU A 322 -6.43 -10.67 21.69
N THR A 323 -5.26 -10.64 22.34
CA THR A 323 -4.40 -11.82 22.48
C THR A 323 -5.19 -13.01 23.04
N GLY A 324 -5.20 -14.11 22.30
CA GLY A 324 -5.85 -15.37 22.69
C GLY A 324 -7.34 -15.47 22.33
N LYS A 325 -7.98 -14.41 21.83
CA LYS A 325 -9.36 -14.47 21.31
C LYS A 325 -9.35 -14.63 19.79
N PRO A 326 -10.07 -15.60 19.22
CA PRO A 326 -10.05 -15.81 17.78
C PRO A 326 -10.72 -14.65 17.01
N LEU A 327 -10.28 -14.46 15.78
CA LEU A 327 -10.97 -13.67 14.76
C LEU A 327 -11.33 -14.61 13.60
N TYR A 328 -12.59 -14.52 13.16
CA TYR A 328 -13.11 -15.29 12.05
C TYR A 328 -13.24 -14.40 10.83
N TYR A 329 -12.70 -14.85 9.71
CA TYR A 329 -12.67 -14.12 8.46
C TYR A 329 -13.58 -14.80 7.44
N SER A 330 -14.31 -13.99 6.70
CA SER A 330 -15.15 -14.45 5.59
C SER A 330 -14.95 -13.56 4.39
N LYS A 331 -15.07 -14.12 3.19
CA LYS A 331 -14.94 -13.39 1.93
C LYS A 331 -16.03 -13.80 0.96
N ARG A 332 -16.51 -12.80 0.21
CA ARG A 332 -17.42 -12.94 -0.93
C ARG A 332 -16.84 -12.20 -2.12
N ASP A 333 -17.01 -12.79 -3.30
CA ASP A 333 -16.57 -12.29 -4.60
C ASP A 333 -17.79 -12.37 -5.54
N ALA A 334 -18.08 -11.31 -6.27
CA ALA A 334 -19.18 -11.29 -7.22
C ALA A 334 -18.77 -11.95 -8.55
N GLU A 335 -19.66 -12.75 -9.13
CA GLU A 335 -19.43 -13.37 -10.42
C GLU A 335 -19.64 -12.36 -11.54
N THR A 336 -18.61 -12.16 -12.38
CA THR A 336 -18.64 -11.23 -13.53
C THR A 336 -19.18 -9.84 -13.16
N PHE A 337 -18.76 -9.30 -12.02
CA PHE A 337 -19.44 -8.17 -11.36
C PHE A 337 -19.75 -6.97 -12.26
N PHE A 338 -18.80 -6.49 -13.06
CA PHE A 338 -19.07 -5.35 -13.94
C PHE A 338 -20.15 -5.63 -14.99
N ASP A 339 -20.30 -6.88 -15.42
CA ASP A 339 -21.32 -7.31 -16.38
C ASP A 339 -22.71 -7.43 -15.71
N THR A 340 -22.81 -7.38 -14.38
CA THR A 340 -24.09 -7.36 -13.67
C THR A 340 -24.61 -5.94 -13.45
N LEU A 341 -23.72 -4.93 -13.44
CA LEU A 341 -24.06 -3.53 -13.18
C LEU A 341 -24.63 -2.86 -14.43
N ARG A 342 -25.95 -2.64 -14.45
CA ARG A 342 -26.66 -1.94 -15.52
C ARG A 342 -26.15 -0.51 -15.69
N LEU A 343 -26.00 -0.11 -16.94
CA LEU A 343 -25.66 1.24 -17.35
C LEU A 343 -26.94 2.03 -17.69
N PRO A 344 -27.05 3.30 -17.27
CA PRO A 344 -28.13 4.19 -17.71
C PRO A 344 -28.24 4.24 -19.25
N SER A 345 -29.47 4.24 -19.78
CA SER A 345 -29.76 4.26 -21.23
C SER A 345 -29.05 5.39 -21.97
N ASP A 346 -29.00 6.56 -21.34
CA ASP A 346 -28.50 7.81 -21.91
C ASP A 346 -26.97 7.83 -22.06
N LEU A 347 -26.30 6.82 -21.48
CA LEU A 347 -24.85 6.64 -21.54
C LEU A 347 -24.42 5.53 -22.51
N GLN A 348 -25.32 4.65 -22.94
CA GLN A 348 -24.94 3.43 -23.67
C GLN A 348 -24.25 3.73 -25.00
N ASP A 349 -24.69 4.77 -25.71
CA ASP A 349 -24.11 5.18 -27.00
C ASP A 349 -22.74 5.88 -26.88
N PHE A 350 -22.27 6.17 -25.68
CA PHE A 350 -20.88 6.59 -25.43
C PHE A 350 -19.90 5.41 -25.33
N PHE A 351 -20.41 4.21 -25.11
CA PHE A 351 -19.61 3.02 -24.82
C PHE A 351 -19.77 1.97 -25.92
N ALA A 352 -19.52 2.38 -27.16
CA ALA A 352 -19.49 1.49 -28.29
C ALA A 352 -18.17 0.70 -28.39
N GLN A 353 -18.26 -0.45 -29.03
CA GLN A 353 -17.16 -1.27 -29.50
C GLN A 353 -17.00 -1.13 -31.03
N PRO A 354 -15.89 -1.63 -31.63
CA PRO A 354 -15.67 -1.52 -33.07
C PRO A 354 -16.90 -1.94 -33.90
N PRO A 355 -17.25 -1.20 -34.96
CA PRO A 355 -18.40 -1.52 -35.79
C PRO A 355 -18.21 -2.86 -36.50
N LEU A 356 -19.32 -3.51 -36.82
CA LEU A 356 -19.36 -4.74 -37.59
C LEU A 356 -20.37 -4.65 -38.72
N LEU A 357 -20.13 -5.39 -39.80
CA LEU A 357 -21.09 -5.52 -40.89
C LEU A 357 -22.15 -6.54 -40.49
N VAL A 358 -23.43 -6.22 -40.69
CA VAL A 358 -24.55 -7.12 -40.36
C VAL A 358 -24.38 -8.48 -41.02
N ASN A 359 -24.06 -8.51 -42.32
CA ASN A 359 -23.81 -9.74 -43.08
C ASN A 359 -22.71 -10.63 -42.46
N ASP A 360 -21.66 -10.05 -41.89
CA ASP A 360 -20.60 -10.85 -41.27
C ASP A 360 -21.10 -11.55 -40.00
N LEU A 361 -21.91 -10.85 -39.20
CA LEU A 361 -22.51 -11.42 -37.99
C LEU A 361 -23.51 -12.53 -38.31
N LEU A 362 -24.35 -12.33 -39.34
CA LEU A 362 -25.29 -13.36 -39.82
C LEU A 362 -24.54 -14.64 -40.25
N ARG A 363 -23.47 -14.50 -41.05
CA ARG A 363 -22.69 -15.62 -41.58
C ARG A 363 -21.93 -16.38 -40.50
N GLU A 364 -21.31 -15.67 -39.56
CA GLU A 364 -20.43 -16.29 -38.56
C GLU A 364 -21.21 -16.93 -37.40
N THR A 365 -22.38 -16.37 -37.05
CA THR A 365 -23.07 -16.72 -35.79
C THR A 365 -24.42 -17.41 -35.97
N GLY A 366 -24.96 -17.41 -37.19
CA GLY A 366 -26.25 -18.03 -37.51
C GLY A 366 -27.48 -17.27 -36.97
N LEU A 367 -27.28 -16.06 -36.44
CA LEU A 367 -28.37 -15.14 -36.12
C LEU A 367 -29.09 -14.72 -37.42
N ASP A 368 -30.39 -14.41 -37.33
CA ASP A 368 -31.16 -13.88 -38.45
C ASP A 368 -31.36 -12.35 -38.36
N LEU A 369 -31.77 -11.75 -39.47
CA LEU A 369 -31.99 -10.30 -39.58
C LEU A 369 -33.08 -9.79 -38.63
N ALA A 370 -34.10 -10.61 -38.35
CA ALA A 370 -35.20 -10.23 -37.46
C ALA A 370 -34.71 -10.15 -36.00
N ALA A 371 -33.91 -11.12 -35.57
CA ALA A 371 -33.28 -11.16 -34.25
C ALA A 371 -32.33 -9.97 -34.07
N LEU A 372 -31.46 -9.69 -35.04
CA LEU A 372 -30.56 -8.53 -34.98
C LEU A 372 -31.32 -7.20 -34.95
N SER A 373 -32.38 -7.08 -35.75
CA SER A 373 -33.23 -5.88 -35.75
C SER A 373 -33.91 -5.69 -34.38
N GLY A 374 -34.37 -6.75 -33.73
CA GLY A 374 -34.93 -6.70 -32.36
C GLY A 374 -33.92 -6.35 -31.26
N LEU A 375 -32.63 -6.51 -31.53
CA LEU A 375 -31.52 -6.15 -30.64
C LEU A 375 -30.96 -4.75 -30.92
N THR A 376 -31.51 -4.02 -31.89
CA THR A 376 -31.05 -2.68 -32.29
C THR A 376 -31.97 -1.59 -31.75
N ASP A 377 -31.44 -0.66 -30.97
CA ASP A 377 -32.26 0.30 -30.20
C ASP A 377 -32.71 1.53 -30.98
N ASP A 378 -31.85 2.06 -31.86
CA ASP A 378 -32.10 3.27 -32.64
C ASP A 378 -32.70 2.97 -34.03
N ALA A 379 -33.29 1.79 -34.19
CA ALA A 379 -33.85 1.33 -35.46
C ALA A 379 -35.30 1.79 -35.72
N ALA A 380 -36.03 2.33 -34.74
CA ALA A 380 -37.41 2.86 -34.89
C ALA A 380 -38.37 1.98 -35.74
N GLY A 381 -38.22 0.66 -35.72
CA GLY A 381 -39.02 -0.28 -36.53
C GLY A 381 -38.54 -0.50 -37.97
N VAL A 382 -37.45 0.15 -38.40
CA VAL A 382 -36.79 -0.06 -39.69
C VAL A 382 -35.86 -1.27 -39.58
N GLN A 383 -36.08 -2.29 -40.40
CA GLN A 383 -35.19 -3.46 -40.43
C GLN A 383 -33.77 -3.08 -40.86
N LEU A 384 -32.79 -3.77 -40.27
CA LEU A 384 -31.41 -3.71 -40.72
C LEU A 384 -31.28 -4.28 -42.14
N THR A 385 -30.32 -3.77 -42.91
CA THR A 385 -29.87 -4.44 -44.14
C THR A 385 -28.60 -5.25 -43.88
N ASP A 386 -28.35 -6.25 -44.71
CA ASP A 386 -27.13 -7.08 -44.63
C ASP A 386 -25.83 -6.27 -44.85
N SER A 387 -25.91 -5.22 -45.66
CA SER A 387 -24.83 -4.30 -46.03
C SER A 387 -24.61 -3.16 -45.01
N GLU A 388 -25.39 -3.11 -43.93
CA GLU A 388 -25.31 -2.05 -42.94
C GLU A 388 -24.20 -2.30 -41.89
N PHE A 389 -23.52 -1.24 -41.46
CA PHE A 389 -22.63 -1.29 -40.30
C PHE A 389 -23.39 -0.92 -39.04
N VAL A 390 -23.21 -1.71 -37.98
CA VAL A 390 -23.78 -1.46 -36.66
C VAL A 390 -22.70 -1.49 -35.59
N PHE A 391 -22.95 -0.76 -34.51
CA PHE A 391 -22.07 -0.64 -33.36
C PHE A 391 -22.63 -1.44 -32.18
N PRO A 392 -21.88 -2.41 -31.64
CA PRO A 392 -22.23 -3.03 -30.38
C PRO A 392 -21.98 -2.05 -29.21
N VAL A 393 -23.02 -1.69 -28.49
CA VAL A 393 -22.99 -0.77 -27.34
C VAL A 393 -23.20 -1.52 -26.02
N HIS A 394 -22.52 -1.07 -24.97
CA HIS A 394 -22.63 -1.67 -23.65
C HIS A 394 -23.96 -1.31 -22.95
N VAL A 395 -24.64 -2.32 -22.39
CA VAL A 395 -25.80 -2.15 -21.46
C VAL A 395 -25.35 -2.16 -20.00
N VAL A 396 -24.06 -2.39 -19.78
CA VAL A 396 -23.42 -2.57 -18.47
C VAL A 396 -22.23 -1.64 -18.32
N TRP A 397 -21.83 -1.34 -17.09
CA TRP A 397 -20.63 -0.53 -16.84
C TRP A 397 -19.37 -1.24 -17.37
N PRO A 398 -18.69 -0.72 -18.40
CA PRO A 398 -17.61 -1.45 -19.05
C PRO A 398 -16.35 -1.53 -18.17
N MET A 399 -15.68 -2.69 -18.20
CA MET A 399 -14.35 -2.85 -17.66
C MET A 399 -13.34 -2.03 -18.47
N GLY A 400 -12.83 -0.95 -17.88
CA GLY A 400 -11.83 -0.06 -18.49
C GLY A 400 -12.25 1.40 -18.59
N PHE A 401 -13.47 1.75 -18.16
CA PHE A 401 -13.88 3.14 -17.96
C PHE A 401 -13.58 3.64 -16.54
N SER A 402 -13.22 4.92 -16.39
CA SER A 402 -12.77 5.51 -15.13
C SER A 402 -13.82 5.48 -14.02
N TRP A 403 -15.11 5.61 -14.35
CA TRP A 403 -16.20 5.64 -13.37
C TRP A 403 -16.64 4.25 -12.87
N SER A 404 -16.40 3.19 -13.63
CA SER A 404 -16.93 1.84 -13.33
C SER A 404 -16.57 1.37 -11.92
N SER A 405 -15.34 1.64 -11.44
CA SER A 405 -14.91 1.26 -10.09
C SER A 405 -15.61 2.03 -8.97
N ALA A 406 -15.97 3.30 -9.18
CA ALA A 406 -16.69 4.09 -8.18
C ALA A 406 -18.13 3.58 -8.02
N ILE A 407 -18.78 3.25 -9.14
CA ILE A 407 -20.13 2.66 -9.14
C ILE A 407 -20.11 1.28 -8.50
N ALA A 408 -19.18 0.41 -8.92
CA ALA A 408 -19.01 -0.92 -8.33
C ALA A 408 -18.78 -0.86 -6.82
N GLN A 409 -17.91 0.04 -6.33
CA GLN A 409 -17.69 0.24 -4.90
C GLN A 409 -18.97 0.69 -4.18
N GLY A 410 -19.69 1.66 -4.74
CA GLY A 410 -20.93 2.18 -4.16
C GLY A 410 -22.00 1.10 -4.04
N THR A 411 -22.18 0.28 -5.09
CA THR A 411 -23.15 -0.81 -5.10
C THR A 411 -22.82 -1.87 -4.05
N THR A 412 -21.56 -2.28 -3.92
CA THR A 412 -21.16 -3.25 -2.89
C THR A 412 -21.39 -2.71 -1.48
N LEU A 413 -21.09 -1.43 -1.23
CA LEU A 413 -21.36 -0.81 0.07
C LEU A 413 -22.86 -0.74 0.38
N ALA A 414 -23.70 -0.52 -0.62
CA ALA A 414 -25.15 -0.56 -0.46
C ALA A 414 -25.64 -1.96 -0.07
N CYS A 415 -25.09 -3.03 -0.67
CA CYS A 415 -25.37 -4.40 -0.26
C CYS A 415 -24.90 -4.70 1.18
N VAL A 416 -23.73 -4.17 1.58
CA VAL A 416 -23.24 -4.26 2.98
C VAL A 416 -24.19 -3.55 3.95
N ALA A 417 -24.67 -2.36 3.59
CA ALA A 417 -25.64 -1.63 4.39
C ALA A 417 -27.00 -2.35 4.48
N ALA A 418 -27.49 -2.90 3.36
CA ALA A 418 -28.72 -3.70 3.31
C ALA A 418 -28.61 -4.99 4.14
N ALA A 419 -27.40 -5.54 4.27
CA ALA A 419 -27.11 -6.64 5.19
C ALA A 419 -27.11 -6.21 6.67
N GLY A 420 -27.39 -4.94 6.98
CA GLY A 420 -27.44 -4.37 8.33
C GLY A 420 -26.07 -4.18 8.97
N VAL A 421 -25.00 -4.15 8.17
CA VAL A 421 -23.65 -3.79 8.66
C VAL A 421 -23.51 -2.28 8.61
N ARG A 422 -23.20 -1.67 9.75
CA ARG A 422 -23.05 -0.22 9.85
C ARG A 422 -21.88 0.25 9.00
N GLU A 423 -22.04 1.37 8.31
CA GLU A 423 -20.97 1.92 7.46
C GLU A 423 -19.69 2.23 8.26
N GLU A 424 -19.81 2.60 9.54
CA GLU A 424 -18.67 2.81 10.42
C GLU A 424 -17.82 1.55 10.66
N SER A 425 -18.40 0.36 10.54
CA SER A 425 -17.69 -0.92 10.60
C SER A 425 -16.85 -1.18 9.34
N VAL A 426 -17.05 -0.41 8.26
CA VAL A 426 -16.25 -0.53 7.03
C VAL A 426 -14.93 0.22 7.19
N LEU A 427 -13.85 -0.55 7.29
CA LEU A 427 -12.49 -0.06 7.49
C LEU A 427 -11.94 0.57 6.21
N SER A 428 -11.39 1.78 6.35
CA SER A 428 -10.64 2.45 5.28
C SER A 428 -9.67 3.47 5.86
N VAL A 429 -8.65 3.83 5.08
CA VAL A 429 -7.58 4.74 5.53
C VAL A 429 -8.00 6.20 5.69
N ASN A 430 -9.10 6.61 5.07
CA ASN A 430 -9.58 8.01 5.10
C ASN A 430 -10.66 8.25 6.16
N HIS A 431 -11.14 7.20 6.84
CA HIS A 431 -12.21 7.30 7.83
C HIS A 431 -11.71 6.89 9.21
N ARG A 432 -12.37 7.42 10.24
CA ARG A 432 -12.12 7.04 11.63
C ARG A 432 -12.42 5.55 11.82
N PRO A 433 -11.53 4.76 12.44
CA PRO A 433 -11.83 3.38 12.80
C PRO A 433 -13.03 3.29 13.76
N PRO A 434 -13.84 2.22 13.72
CA PRO A 434 -14.97 2.05 14.62
C PRO A 434 -14.52 1.82 16.08
N SER A 435 -15.33 2.29 17.03
CA SER A 435 -15.13 2.02 18.47
C SER A 435 -15.44 0.56 18.78
N ASP A 436 -16.58 0.09 18.27
CA ASP A 436 -17.00 -1.30 18.35
C ASP A 436 -16.41 -2.10 17.18
N GLN A 437 -15.57 -3.07 17.51
CA GLN A 437 -14.91 -3.96 16.55
C GLN A 437 -15.40 -5.41 16.62
N SER A 438 -16.59 -5.64 17.21
CA SER A 438 -17.23 -6.95 17.21
C SER A 438 -17.55 -7.45 15.79
N GLU A 439 -17.70 -6.51 14.84
CA GLU A 439 -17.86 -6.76 13.41
C GLU A 439 -17.21 -5.65 12.60
N LEU A 440 -16.35 -6.07 11.67
CA LEU A 440 -15.64 -5.19 10.74
C LEU A 440 -15.85 -5.67 9.32
N CYS A 441 -15.75 -4.76 8.37
CA CYS A 441 -15.85 -5.03 6.94
C CYS A 441 -14.73 -4.33 6.18
N LEU A 442 -14.18 -4.98 5.15
CA LEU A 442 -13.28 -4.38 4.18
C LEU A 442 -13.90 -4.57 2.80
N VAL A 443 -14.00 -3.48 2.04
CA VAL A 443 -14.60 -3.50 0.69
C VAL A 443 -13.61 -2.91 -0.30
N ALA A 444 -13.29 -3.68 -1.33
CA ALA A 444 -12.59 -3.21 -2.51
C ALA A 444 -13.30 -3.73 -3.77
N THR A 445 -14.10 -2.86 -4.39
CA THR A 445 -14.99 -3.18 -5.50
C THR A 445 -15.93 -4.33 -5.15
N ASP A 446 -15.76 -5.49 -5.77
CA ASP A 446 -16.46 -6.76 -5.54
C ASP A 446 -15.92 -7.59 -4.38
N ASP A 447 -14.68 -7.34 -3.93
CA ASP A 447 -14.04 -8.11 -2.88
C ASP A 447 -14.53 -7.59 -1.51
N THR A 448 -15.44 -8.34 -0.90
CA THR A 448 -16.02 -8.03 0.42
C THR A 448 -15.51 -9.02 1.46
N VAL A 449 -14.85 -8.49 2.49
CA VAL A 449 -14.30 -9.29 3.58
C VAL A 449 -14.90 -8.85 4.89
N PHE A 450 -15.42 -9.82 5.65
CA PHE A 450 -15.90 -9.59 7.01
C PHE A 450 -14.94 -10.16 8.03
N VAL A 451 -14.83 -9.48 9.17
CA VAL A 451 -14.08 -9.93 10.35
C VAL A 451 -15.03 -9.94 11.54
N HIS A 452 -15.14 -11.09 12.19
CA HIS A 452 -16.06 -11.31 13.31
C HIS A 452 -15.31 -11.86 14.52
N GLN A 453 -15.73 -11.46 15.71
CA GLN A 453 -15.23 -12.02 16.97
C GLN A 453 -15.95 -13.32 17.37
N THR A 454 -17.15 -13.56 16.84
CA THR A 454 -17.97 -14.75 17.13
C THR A 454 -18.54 -15.37 15.85
N LEU A 455 -18.71 -16.69 15.87
CA LEU A 455 -19.26 -17.45 14.76
C LEU A 455 -20.73 -17.13 14.48
N ASP A 456 -21.53 -16.92 15.53
CA ASP A 456 -22.98 -16.65 15.41
C ASP A 456 -23.24 -15.34 14.67
N ARG A 457 -22.55 -14.27 15.07
CA ARG A 457 -22.66 -12.98 14.41
C ARG A 457 -22.21 -13.07 12.95
N GLY A 458 -21.10 -13.77 12.72
CA GLY A 458 -20.60 -13.97 11.37
C GLY A 458 -21.58 -14.74 10.48
N THR A 459 -22.16 -15.82 10.98
CA THR A 459 -23.18 -16.60 10.26
C THR A 459 -24.40 -15.74 9.89
N SER A 460 -24.93 -15.00 10.87
CA SER A 460 -26.09 -14.13 10.66
C SER A 460 -25.82 -13.01 9.63
N THR A 461 -24.66 -12.34 9.72
CA THR A 461 -24.30 -11.29 8.77
C THR A 461 -24.07 -11.84 7.37
N LEU A 462 -23.42 -13.00 7.23
CA LEU A 462 -23.22 -13.61 5.91
C LEU A 462 -24.53 -14.03 5.26
N GLN A 463 -25.48 -14.59 6.02
CA GLN A 463 -26.81 -14.92 5.49
C GLN A 463 -27.53 -13.67 4.97
N ARG A 464 -27.51 -12.57 5.75
CA ARG A 464 -28.11 -11.29 5.34
C ARG A 464 -27.40 -10.69 4.12
N PHE A 465 -26.07 -10.74 4.06
CA PHE A 465 -25.31 -10.21 2.94
C PHE A 465 -25.47 -11.03 1.66
N ASP A 466 -25.47 -12.36 1.78
CA ASP A 466 -25.73 -13.26 0.66
C ASP A 466 -27.16 -13.02 0.10
N GLY A 467 -28.13 -12.76 0.99
CA GLY A 467 -29.49 -12.34 0.63
C GLY A 467 -29.55 -10.96 -0.03
N ALA A 468 -28.79 -9.98 0.47
CA ALA A 468 -28.73 -8.64 -0.10
C ALA A 468 -28.13 -8.61 -1.51
N LEU A 469 -27.08 -9.42 -1.75
CA LEU A 469 -26.51 -9.59 -3.10
C LEU A 469 -27.53 -10.22 -4.05
N ALA A 470 -28.21 -11.29 -3.62
CA ALA A 470 -29.24 -11.93 -4.42
C ALA A 470 -30.41 -10.98 -4.76
N ALA A 471 -30.89 -10.22 -3.78
CA ALA A 471 -31.95 -9.23 -3.96
C ALA A 471 -31.56 -8.09 -4.91
N ALA A 472 -30.28 -7.71 -4.92
CA ALA A 472 -29.73 -6.72 -5.86
C ALA A 472 -29.40 -7.32 -7.25
N GLY A 473 -29.66 -8.61 -7.49
CA GLY A 473 -29.36 -9.28 -8.76
C GLY A 473 -27.86 -9.53 -8.98
N ILE A 474 -27.05 -9.62 -7.91
CA ILE A 474 -25.61 -9.82 -7.98
C ILE A 474 -25.28 -11.29 -7.64
N PRO A 475 -24.97 -12.15 -8.62
CA PRO A 475 -24.56 -13.52 -8.37
C PRO A 475 -23.21 -13.58 -7.65
N ARG A 476 -23.11 -14.46 -6.65
CA ARG A 476 -21.84 -14.77 -5.96
C ARG A 476 -21.05 -15.80 -6.73
N LYS A 477 -19.74 -15.62 -6.77
CA LYS A 477 -18.81 -16.63 -7.23
C LYS A 477 -18.57 -17.67 -6.13
N LYS A 478 -19.51 -18.62 -5.99
CA LYS A 478 -19.52 -19.66 -4.94
C LYS A 478 -18.19 -20.39 -4.77
N SER A 479 -17.46 -20.65 -5.86
CA SER A 479 -16.14 -21.32 -5.83
C SER A 479 -15.04 -20.53 -5.12
N LYS A 480 -15.25 -19.24 -4.85
CA LYS A 480 -14.34 -18.36 -4.11
C LYS A 480 -14.86 -17.96 -2.74
N ASP A 481 -16.05 -18.41 -2.34
CA ASP A 481 -16.60 -18.06 -1.05
C ASP A 481 -15.77 -18.71 0.07
N ILE A 482 -15.41 -17.89 1.05
CA ILE A 482 -14.70 -18.34 2.25
C ILE A 482 -15.56 -17.92 3.44
N THR A 483 -15.79 -18.83 4.38
CA THR A 483 -16.73 -18.63 5.49
C THR A 483 -16.06 -18.97 6.81
N LEU A 484 -15.97 -17.96 7.69
CA LEU A 484 -15.58 -18.07 9.11
C LEU A 484 -14.28 -18.85 9.37
N VAL A 485 -13.27 -18.66 8.52
CA VAL A 485 -11.96 -19.28 8.68
C VAL A 485 -11.05 -18.44 9.58
N GLU A 486 -10.05 -19.05 10.21
CA GLU A 486 -9.07 -18.30 11.01
C GLU A 486 -7.89 -17.74 10.19
N GLN A 487 -7.78 -18.11 8.91
CA GLN A 487 -6.72 -17.65 8.01
C GLN A 487 -7.27 -17.41 6.60
N ILE A 488 -6.90 -16.28 6.00
CA ILE A 488 -7.41 -15.89 4.68
C ILE A 488 -6.43 -14.96 3.95
N THR A 489 -6.51 -14.91 2.62
CA THR A 489 -5.87 -13.86 1.82
C THR A 489 -6.85 -12.73 1.49
N VAL A 490 -6.53 -11.51 1.96
CA VAL A 490 -7.35 -10.29 1.83
C VAL A 490 -6.50 -9.20 1.20
N LEU A 491 -6.95 -8.61 0.08
CA LEU A 491 -6.26 -7.49 -0.59
C LEU A 491 -4.77 -7.77 -0.90
N GLY A 492 -4.41 -9.03 -1.17
CA GLY A 492 -3.03 -9.45 -1.41
C GLY A 492 -2.16 -9.62 -0.17
N CYS A 493 -2.77 -9.66 1.02
CA CYS A 493 -2.13 -9.94 2.30
C CYS A 493 -2.72 -11.19 2.92
N ASP A 494 -1.88 -12.05 3.49
CA ASP A 494 -2.34 -13.19 4.30
C ASP A 494 -2.59 -12.67 5.71
N VAL A 495 -3.77 -12.99 6.25
CA VAL A 495 -4.22 -12.60 7.58
C VAL A 495 -4.50 -13.86 8.37
N SER A 496 -4.01 -13.93 9.61
CA SER A 496 -4.19 -15.09 10.49
C SER A 496 -4.69 -14.67 11.87
N SER A 497 -5.51 -15.51 12.49
CA SER A 497 -5.93 -15.35 13.88
C SER A 497 -4.91 -15.90 14.88
N ARG A 498 -4.10 -16.90 14.50
CA ARG A 498 -3.12 -17.54 15.39
C ARG A 498 -1.75 -17.65 14.72
N PRO A 499 -0.76 -16.85 15.15
CA PRO A 499 -0.94 -15.59 15.88
C PRO A 499 -1.71 -14.55 15.04
N HIS A 500 -2.16 -13.46 15.67
CA HIS A 500 -2.87 -12.37 15.00
C HIS A 500 -1.96 -11.56 14.09
N MET A 501 -1.87 -11.94 12.81
CA MET A 501 -0.94 -11.33 11.85
C MET A 501 -1.64 -10.82 10.61
N ALA A 502 -1.09 -9.75 10.04
CA ALA A 502 -1.28 -9.37 8.65
C ALA A 502 0.09 -9.31 7.96
N GLU A 503 0.21 -9.97 6.82
CA GLU A 503 1.49 -10.16 6.14
C GLU A 503 1.31 -10.08 4.63
N PRO A 504 2.35 -9.76 3.83
CA PRO A 504 2.29 -9.95 2.40
C PRO A 504 1.89 -11.39 2.04
N SER A 505 1.08 -11.55 0.98
CA SER A 505 0.74 -12.87 0.45
C SER A 505 2.01 -13.65 0.12
N GLN A 506 2.17 -14.85 0.68
CA GLN A 506 3.40 -15.63 0.59
C GLN A 506 3.85 -15.88 -0.85
N THR A 507 2.94 -16.26 -1.74
CA THR A 507 3.24 -16.51 -3.16
C THR A 507 3.68 -15.24 -3.89
N LYS A 508 3.05 -14.10 -3.59
CA LYS A 508 3.42 -12.81 -4.19
C LYS A 508 4.74 -12.29 -3.64
N LEU A 509 5.00 -12.50 -2.34
CA LEU A 509 6.25 -12.13 -1.68
C LEU A 509 7.42 -12.95 -2.23
N LEU A 510 7.24 -14.26 -2.45
CA LEU A 510 8.26 -15.12 -3.05
C LEU A 510 8.64 -14.65 -4.46
N ARG A 511 7.64 -14.32 -5.29
CA ARG A 511 7.86 -13.74 -6.64
C ARG A 511 8.56 -12.39 -6.56
N CYS A 512 8.14 -11.51 -5.63
CA CYS A 512 8.77 -10.22 -5.41
C CYS A 512 10.24 -10.36 -5.03
N LEU A 513 10.55 -11.27 -4.09
CA LEU A 513 11.91 -11.56 -3.65
C LEU A 513 12.74 -12.07 -4.83
N ALA A 514 12.23 -13.04 -5.60
CA ALA A 514 12.91 -13.55 -6.78
C ALA A 514 13.27 -12.44 -7.78
N CYS A 515 12.30 -11.56 -8.08
CA CYS A 515 12.49 -10.42 -8.98
C CYS A 515 13.55 -9.44 -8.46
N CYS A 516 13.51 -9.10 -7.16
CA CYS A 516 14.50 -8.22 -6.56
C CYS A 516 15.92 -8.80 -6.66
N LEU A 517 16.08 -10.09 -6.32
CA LEU A 517 17.38 -10.77 -6.36
C LEU A 517 17.95 -10.83 -7.76
N ASP A 518 17.12 -11.18 -8.74
CA ASP A 518 17.55 -11.29 -10.14
C ASP A 518 17.88 -9.91 -10.74
N LEU A 519 17.12 -8.86 -10.39
CA LEU A 519 17.44 -7.48 -10.77
C LEU A 519 18.75 -6.99 -10.12
N LEU A 520 19.00 -7.29 -8.85
CA LEU A 520 20.25 -6.92 -8.16
C LEU A 520 21.47 -7.62 -8.77
N ARG A 521 21.29 -8.84 -9.29
CA ARG A 521 22.30 -9.59 -10.02
C ARG A 521 22.56 -9.01 -11.41
N THR A 522 21.50 -8.76 -12.18
CA THR A 522 21.55 -8.39 -13.61
C THR A 522 21.80 -6.91 -13.84
N LYS A 523 21.33 -6.05 -12.92
CA LYS A 523 21.56 -4.59 -12.89
C LYS A 523 21.09 -3.84 -14.13
N SER A 524 20.21 -4.43 -14.92
CA SER A 524 19.72 -3.86 -16.18
C SER A 524 18.24 -4.18 -16.37
N ALA A 525 17.43 -3.17 -16.60
CA ALA A 525 15.98 -3.27 -16.68
C ALA A 525 15.37 -2.07 -17.42
N SER A 526 14.17 -2.22 -17.95
CA SER A 526 13.38 -1.08 -18.43
C SER A 526 12.78 -0.28 -17.27
N PRO A 527 12.60 1.05 -17.42
CA PRO A 527 11.93 1.90 -16.42
C PRO A 527 10.56 1.37 -15.98
N GLY A 528 9.76 0.89 -16.93
CA GLY A 528 8.42 0.35 -16.72
C GLY A 528 8.40 -0.97 -15.96
N ALA A 529 9.34 -1.88 -16.23
CA ALA A 529 9.46 -3.11 -15.42
C ALA A 529 9.87 -2.80 -13.97
N VAL A 530 10.81 -1.86 -13.77
CA VAL A 530 11.15 -1.40 -12.41
C VAL A 530 9.96 -0.69 -11.76
N ASN A 531 9.13 0.03 -12.51
CA ASN A 531 7.90 0.63 -12.00
C ASN A 531 6.90 -0.43 -11.50
N GLY A 532 6.73 -1.52 -12.25
CA GLY A 532 5.91 -2.66 -11.83
C GLY A 532 6.39 -3.30 -10.53
N LEU A 533 7.71 -3.56 -10.42
CA LEU A 533 8.31 -4.10 -9.20
C LEU A 533 8.19 -3.12 -8.02
N LEU A 534 8.43 -1.83 -8.25
CA LEU A 534 8.25 -0.77 -7.25
C LEU A 534 6.80 -0.73 -6.75
N GLY A 535 5.81 -0.87 -7.65
CA GLY A 535 4.39 -0.93 -7.30
C GLY A 535 4.08 -2.09 -6.35
N LEU A 536 4.67 -3.27 -6.58
CA LEU A 536 4.52 -4.43 -5.69
C LEU A 536 5.15 -4.20 -4.31
N LEU A 537 6.38 -3.67 -4.27
CA LEU A 537 7.06 -3.32 -3.02
C LEU A 537 6.29 -2.26 -2.22
N GLN A 538 5.74 -1.26 -2.90
CA GLN A 538 4.91 -0.22 -2.29
C GLN A 538 3.57 -0.75 -1.78
N TRP A 539 2.96 -1.68 -2.50
CA TRP A 539 1.72 -2.34 -2.06
C TRP A 539 1.94 -3.03 -0.71
N PHE A 540 3.02 -3.79 -0.56
CA PHE A 540 3.36 -4.41 0.73
C PHE A 540 3.79 -3.40 1.79
N SER A 541 4.45 -2.31 1.39
CA SER A 541 4.82 -1.22 2.30
C SER A 541 3.61 -0.53 2.96
N LEU A 542 2.37 -0.74 2.48
CA LEU A 542 1.17 -0.25 3.15
C LEU A 542 0.92 -0.92 4.51
N LEU A 543 1.42 -2.14 4.74
CA LEU A 543 1.40 -2.78 6.06
C LEU A 543 2.40 -2.10 7.02
N GLN A 544 3.50 -1.58 6.49
CA GLN A 544 4.59 -0.97 7.25
C GLN A 544 5.07 0.31 6.57
N ARG A 545 4.27 1.38 6.70
CA ARG A 545 4.51 2.66 6.03
C ARG A 545 5.93 3.23 6.14
N PRO A 546 6.67 3.07 7.26
CA PRO A 546 8.09 3.42 7.32
C PRO A 546 8.96 2.94 6.16
N MET A 547 8.61 1.81 5.52
CA MET A 547 9.30 1.27 4.35
C MET A 547 9.30 2.23 3.15
N PHE A 548 8.29 3.09 3.02
CA PHE A 548 8.26 4.10 1.96
C PHE A 548 9.44 5.07 2.04
N GLY A 549 10.06 5.22 3.21
CA GLY A 549 11.24 6.05 3.41
C GLY A 549 12.47 5.55 2.64
N VAL A 550 12.50 4.28 2.22
CA VAL A 550 13.59 3.72 1.41
C VAL A 550 13.64 4.36 0.03
N PHE A 551 12.49 4.53 -0.62
CA PHE A 551 12.40 4.94 -2.02
C PHE A 551 12.54 6.45 -2.21
N ASP A 552 13.44 6.87 -3.10
CA ASP A 552 13.66 8.29 -3.44
C ASP A 552 14.12 8.42 -4.90
N GLN A 553 15.31 7.90 -5.20
CA GLN A 553 15.94 7.99 -6.50
C GLN A 553 15.28 7.05 -7.52
N ILE A 554 14.67 5.95 -7.06
CA ILE A 554 13.93 5.04 -7.93
C ILE A 554 12.76 5.75 -8.65
N TYR A 555 12.13 6.75 -8.01
CA TYR A 555 11.02 7.49 -8.64
C TYR A 555 11.46 8.29 -9.86
N GLU A 556 12.71 8.75 -9.92
CA GLU A 556 13.25 9.42 -11.10
C GLU A 556 13.54 8.41 -12.21
N PHE A 557 14.06 7.23 -11.87
CA PHE A 557 14.37 6.19 -12.84
C PHE A 557 13.12 5.63 -13.54
N VAL A 558 12.06 5.32 -12.79
CA VAL A 558 10.84 4.70 -13.34
C VAL A 558 10.02 5.64 -14.24
N ARG A 559 10.34 6.95 -14.24
CA ARG A 559 9.71 7.97 -15.10
C ARG A 559 10.48 8.24 -16.40
N ARG A 560 11.56 7.50 -16.65
CA ARG A 560 12.38 7.67 -17.86
C ARG A 560 11.70 7.07 -19.09
N GLU A 561 11.89 7.75 -20.21
CA GLU A 561 11.53 7.30 -21.55
C GLU A 561 12.80 7.23 -22.44
N PRO A 562 12.86 6.36 -23.46
CA PRO A 562 11.86 5.33 -23.77
C PRO A 562 11.89 4.18 -22.77
N ASN A 563 10.79 3.44 -22.66
CA ASN A 563 10.67 2.25 -21.80
C ASN A 563 11.45 1.02 -22.33
N VAL A 564 12.76 1.16 -22.46
CA VAL A 564 13.68 0.13 -22.97
C VAL A 564 14.68 -0.31 -21.90
N ARG A 565 15.17 -1.54 -21.99
CA ARG A 565 16.14 -2.11 -21.06
C ARG A 565 17.41 -1.25 -21.04
N GLN A 566 17.79 -0.77 -19.85
CA GLN A 566 18.98 0.06 -19.64
C GLN A 566 19.66 -0.26 -18.30
N PRO A 567 20.94 0.10 -18.12
CA PRO A 567 21.62 -0.05 -16.84
C PRO A 567 20.88 0.69 -15.72
N VAL A 568 20.62 -0.02 -14.62
CA VAL A 568 19.96 0.56 -13.45
C VAL A 568 21.00 1.29 -12.59
N PRO A 569 20.78 2.58 -12.24
CA PRO A 569 21.70 3.34 -11.42
C PRO A 569 21.99 2.70 -10.06
N CYS A 570 23.23 2.79 -9.58
CA CYS A 570 23.64 2.17 -8.31
C CYS A 570 22.85 2.64 -7.09
N ASN A 571 22.41 3.90 -7.06
CA ASN A 571 21.52 4.43 -6.01
C ASN A 571 20.15 3.76 -6.02
N VAL A 572 19.58 3.49 -7.21
CA VAL A 572 18.32 2.73 -7.35
C VAL A 572 18.50 1.29 -6.89
N LEU A 573 19.61 0.64 -7.29
CA LEU A 573 19.95 -0.70 -6.81
C LEU A 573 20.14 -0.75 -5.29
N ARG A 574 20.69 0.31 -4.66
CA ARG A 574 20.78 0.41 -3.18
C ARG A 574 19.41 0.46 -2.53
N GLU A 575 18.49 1.26 -3.08
CA GLU A 575 17.12 1.35 -2.55
C GLU A 575 16.41 -0.01 -2.65
N ILE A 576 16.55 -0.72 -3.78
CA ILE A 576 16.01 -2.07 -3.95
C ILE A 576 16.66 -3.06 -2.99
N ALA A 577 17.99 -3.00 -2.81
CA ALA A 577 18.70 -3.88 -1.88
C ALA A 577 18.25 -3.67 -0.42
N VAL A 578 18.09 -2.42 0.02
CA VAL A 578 17.58 -2.10 1.36
C VAL A 578 16.11 -2.50 1.51
N ALA A 579 15.25 -2.24 0.52
CA ALA A 579 13.87 -2.69 0.56
C ALA A 579 13.77 -4.23 0.65
N THR A 580 14.62 -4.94 -0.10
CA THR A 580 14.69 -6.40 -0.12
C THR A 580 15.19 -6.96 1.22
N SER A 581 16.18 -6.32 1.84
CA SER A 581 16.69 -6.78 3.14
C SER A 581 15.71 -6.54 4.29
N LEU A 582 14.81 -5.57 4.15
CA LEU A 582 13.78 -5.23 5.13
C LEU A 582 12.46 -6.01 4.95
N LEU A 583 12.33 -6.88 3.93
CA LEU A 583 11.13 -7.70 3.70
C LEU A 583 10.65 -8.49 4.94
N PRO A 584 11.53 -9.05 5.81
CA PRO A 584 11.07 -9.73 7.03
C PRO A 584 10.15 -8.87 7.91
N LEU A 585 10.40 -7.55 7.95
CA LEU A 585 9.71 -6.62 8.82
C LEU A 585 8.36 -6.15 8.26
N LEU A 586 7.97 -6.57 7.04
CA LEU A 586 6.66 -6.24 6.45
C LEU A 586 5.48 -6.89 7.18
N SER A 587 5.73 -7.96 7.95
CA SER A 587 4.70 -8.63 8.76
C SER A 587 4.30 -7.78 9.97
N VAL A 588 3.02 -7.75 10.28
CA VAL A 588 2.43 -6.86 11.29
C VAL A 588 1.64 -7.67 12.31
N SER A 589 1.85 -7.33 13.58
CA SER A 589 1.05 -7.81 14.71
C SER A 589 -0.23 -7.00 14.90
N LEU A 590 -1.38 -7.67 14.81
CA LEU A 590 -2.70 -7.04 14.99
C LEU A 590 -3.10 -6.97 16.47
N ASP A 591 -2.43 -7.73 17.34
CA ASP A 591 -2.62 -7.83 18.78
C ASP A 591 -1.70 -6.91 19.61
N ARG A 592 -1.00 -5.96 18.97
CA ARG A 592 -0.18 -4.98 19.70
C ARG A 592 -1.02 -4.20 20.70
N GLY A 593 -0.66 -4.32 21.98
CA GLY A 593 -1.24 -3.50 23.05
C GLY A 593 -0.83 -2.03 22.98
N PHE A 594 -1.56 -1.15 23.67
CA PHE A 594 -1.22 0.27 23.77
C PHE A 594 -0.13 0.53 24.81
N HIS A 595 0.78 1.48 24.53
CA HIS A 595 1.72 2.03 25.50
C HIS A 595 0.99 2.94 26.48
N GLU A 596 1.15 2.75 27.79
CA GLU A 596 0.33 3.34 28.88
C GLU A 596 0.53 4.86 29.10
N GLN A 597 1.14 5.56 28.16
CA GLN A 597 1.30 7.02 28.24
C GLN A 597 0.87 7.69 26.94
N LEU A 598 0.16 8.81 27.09
CA LEU A 598 -0.02 9.80 26.04
C LEU A 598 1.22 10.69 26.02
N LEU A 599 1.85 10.81 24.85
CA LEU A 599 3.07 11.58 24.65
C LEU A 599 2.77 12.84 23.86
N ALA A 600 3.50 13.92 24.11
CA ALA A 600 3.50 15.11 23.29
C ALA A 600 4.94 15.53 23.02
N CYS A 601 5.21 16.06 21.83
CA CYS A 601 6.53 16.59 21.49
C CYS A 601 6.42 17.92 20.76
N ASP A 602 7.45 18.74 20.94
CA ASP A 602 7.60 20.02 20.27
C ASP A 602 9.09 20.41 20.16
N ALA A 603 9.40 21.35 19.27
CA ALA A 603 10.70 21.99 19.21
C ALA A 603 10.60 23.50 18.94
N ALA A 604 11.39 24.27 19.66
CA ALA A 604 11.48 25.71 19.54
C ALA A 604 12.91 26.12 19.13
N PRO A 605 13.10 26.96 18.09
CA PRO A 605 14.42 27.43 17.67
C PRO A 605 15.19 28.18 18.77
N GLU A 606 14.49 28.81 19.71
CA GLU A 606 15.06 29.62 20.77
C GLU A 606 15.83 28.77 21.80
N PHE A 607 15.46 27.50 21.97
CA PHE A 607 16.11 26.60 22.91
C PHE A 607 16.36 25.22 22.30
N GLY A 608 15.33 24.42 22.05
CA GLY A 608 15.52 23.10 21.48
C GLY A 608 14.28 22.22 21.51
N PHE A 609 14.35 21.10 22.23
CA PHE A 609 13.37 20.02 22.14
C PHE A 609 12.65 19.81 23.46
N GLY A 610 11.32 19.69 23.38
CA GLY A 610 10.42 19.36 24.48
C GLY A 610 9.72 18.03 24.23
N VAL A 611 9.67 17.16 25.25
CA VAL A 611 8.80 15.99 25.25
C VAL A 611 8.12 15.88 26.61
N SER A 612 6.81 15.73 26.57
CA SER A 612 5.95 15.65 27.75
C SER A 612 5.15 14.34 27.71
N ALA A 613 4.79 13.82 28.88
CA ALA A 613 4.04 12.56 28.97
C ALA A 613 3.05 12.57 30.15
N VAL A 614 1.88 11.98 29.95
CA VAL A 614 0.90 11.71 31.01
C VAL A 614 0.52 10.22 30.98
N SER A 615 0.26 9.62 32.14
CA SER A 615 -0.24 8.24 32.21
C SER A 615 -1.72 8.21 31.82
N SER A 616 -2.12 7.20 31.04
CA SER A 616 -3.48 7.08 30.51
C SER A 616 -3.95 5.63 30.55
N SER A 617 -5.27 5.42 30.63
CA SER A 617 -5.84 4.08 30.52
C SER A 617 -5.71 3.57 29.07
N LYS A 618 -5.67 2.24 28.91
CA LYS A 618 -5.63 1.59 27.59
C LYS A 618 -6.86 1.94 26.74
N GLN A 619 -8.03 1.99 27.37
CA GLN A 619 -9.29 2.34 26.70
C GLN A 619 -9.27 3.76 26.15
N GLU A 620 -8.79 4.73 26.92
CA GLU A 620 -8.68 6.12 26.45
C GLU A 620 -7.67 6.26 25.32
N LEU A 621 -6.51 5.61 25.41
CA LEU A 621 -5.52 5.63 24.33
C LEU A 621 -6.03 4.95 23.06
N GLN A 622 -6.84 3.90 23.22
CA GLN A 622 -7.53 3.25 22.11
C GLN A 622 -8.49 4.22 21.43
N GLU A 623 -9.35 4.92 22.18
CA GLU A 623 -10.26 5.93 21.63
C GLU A 623 -9.51 7.08 20.96
N LEU A 624 -8.47 7.62 21.60
CA LEU A 624 -7.63 8.67 21.03
C LEU A 624 -6.96 8.22 19.74
N SER A 625 -6.49 6.98 19.67
CA SER A 625 -5.80 6.47 18.49
C SER A 625 -6.67 6.45 17.22
N ARG A 626 -8.00 6.45 17.37
CA ARG A 626 -8.95 6.56 16.26
C ARG A 626 -8.87 7.93 15.59
N LEU A 627 -8.42 8.96 16.32
CA LEU A 627 -8.18 10.32 15.84
C LEU A 627 -6.80 10.51 15.20
N ALA A 628 -6.01 9.44 15.04
CA ALA A 628 -4.73 9.53 14.36
C ALA A 628 -4.90 10.06 12.93
N GLU A 629 -3.87 10.74 12.41
CA GLU A 629 -3.89 11.45 11.13
C GLU A 629 -4.51 10.64 9.99
N ARG A 630 -5.69 11.09 9.54
CA ARG A 630 -6.45 10.56 8.39
C ARG A 630 -7.11 11.65 7.57
N ARG A 631 -7.51 12.77 8.21
CA ARG A 631 -7.81 14.11 7.66
C ARG A 631 -8.38 15.01 8.77
N GLY A 632 -7.73 16.15 9.01
CA GLY A 632 -8.35 17.32 9.66
C GLY A 632 -8.45 17.28 11.18
N ASP A 633 -8.94 16.20 11.78
CA ASP A 633 -9.22 16.16 13.23
C ASP A 633 -8.03 16.60 14.09
N TYR A 634 -8.35 17.26 15.20
CA TYR A 634 -7.35 17.73 16.14
C TYR A 634 -7.86 17.69 17.57
N VAL A 635 -6.93 17.53 18.51
CA VAL A 635 -7.25 17.50 19.93
C VAL A 635 -6.85 18.80 20.62
N ARG A 636 -7.54 19.12 21.71
CA ARG A 636 -7.21 20.21 22.62
C ARG A 636 -7.25 19.72 24.06
N LEU A 637 -6.36 20.24 24.88
CA LEU A 637 -6.38 19.98 26.31
C LEU A 637 -7.50 20.79 26.99
N HIS A 638 -8.00 20.28 28.12
CA HIS A 638 -8.94 20.99 28.97
C HIS A 638 -8.34 22.33 29.44
N GLY A 639 -9.17 23.37 29.54
CA GLY A 639 -8.75 24.72 29.95
C GLY A 639 -7.97 25.50 28.89
N CYS A 640 -7.69 24.94 27.72
CA CYS A 640 -7.09 25.66 26.60
C CYS A 640 -8.22 26.24 25.70
N GLU A 641 -8.54 27.51 25.90
CA GLU A 641 -9.61 28.19 25.15
C GLU A 641 -9.29 28.36 23.65
N GLN A 642 -10.33 28.64 22.89
CA GLN A 642 -10.24 29.00 21.48
C GLN A 642 -9.69 30.42 21.39
N SER A 643 -8.35 30.55 21.29
CA SER A 643 -7.78 31.79 20.80
C SER A 643 -8.41 32.12 19.45
N SER A 644 -8.52 33.42 19.12
CA SER A 644 -9.01 33.97 17.85
C SER A 644 -8.09 33.65 16.65
N GLY A 645 -7.45 32.48 16.69
CA GLY A 645 -6.49 32.00 15.72
C GLY A 645 -7.13 31.58 14.40
N PRO A 646 -6.29 31.22 13.41
CA PRO A 646 -6.74 30.88 12.07
C PRO A 646 -7.70 29.69 12.09
N CYS A 647 -8.70 29.73 11.20
CA CYS A 647 -9.62 28.61 10.98
C CYS A 647 -8.81 27.33 10.72
N ARG A 648 -8.96 26.34 11.61
CA ARG A 648 -8.25 25.06 11.50
C ARG A 648 -9.15 24.06 10.78
N LEU A 649 -8.60 23.37 9.78
CA LEU A 649 -9.25 22.22 9.17
C LEU A 649 -9.52 21.15 10.23
N GLY A 650 -10.74 20.61 10.28
CA GLY A 650 -11.17 19.48 11.11
C GLY A 650 -11.99 19.85 12.35
N PHE A 651 -12.45 18.82 13.07
CA PHE A 651 -13.25 19.00 14.28
C PHE A 651 -12.37 18.97 15.54
N PRO A 652 -12.54 19.94 16.47
CA PRO A 652 -11.85 19.92 17.75
C PRO A 652 -12.40 18.82 18.66
N HIS A 653 -11.50 18.01 19.22
CA HIS A 653 -11.78 17.04 20.27
C HIS A 653 -11.15 17.47 21.59
N ARG A 654 -11.97 17.73 22.61
CA ARG A 654 -11.47 18.16 23.93
C ARG A 654 -11.10 16.94 24.78
N LEU A 655 -9.85 16.90 25.22
CA LEU A 655 -9.33 15.88 26.12
C LEU A 655 -9.57 16.31 27.56
N ARG A 656 -9.67 15.34 28.47
CA ARG A 656 -9.83 15.59 29.91
C ARG A 656 -8.58 16.16 30.59
N TYR A 657 -7.42 16.00 29.95
CA TYR A 657 -6.13 16.43 30.49
C TYR A 657 -5.94 17.94 30.37
N GLN A 658 -5.32 18.55 31.38
CA GLN A 658 -4.76 19.90 31.35
C GLN A 658 -3.26 19.82 31.04
N LYS A 659 -2.63 20.95 30.68
CA LYS A 659 -1.17 21.00 30.45
C LYS A 659 -0.37 20.55 31.68
N SER A 660 -0.82 20.93 32.87
CA SER A 660 -0.20 20.60 34.16
C SER A 660 -0.19 19.11 34.50
N ASP A 661 -1.07 18.30 33.89
CA ASP A 661 -1.10 16.85 34.11
C ASP A 661 0.09 16.14 33.45
N PHE A 662 0.73 16.80 32.47
CA PHE A 662 1.86 16.24 31.76
C PHE A 662 3.16 16.51 32.51
N ARG A 663 3.97 15.46 32.70
CA ARG A 663 5.35 15.61 33.15
C ARG A 663 6.29 15.83 31.97
N THR A 664 7.18 16.80 32.10
CA THR A 664 8.31 16.97 31.18
C THR A 664 9.27 15.79 31.32
N VAL A 665 9.47 15.05 30.23
CA VAL A 665 10.41 13.90 30.19
C VAL A 665 11.68 14.19 29.41
N ILE A 666 11.66 15.17 28.50
CA ILE A 666 12.84 15.71 27.83
C ILE A 666 12.65 17.23 27.74
N SER A 667 13.67 17.98 28.15
CA SER A 667 13.90 19.37 27.78
C SER A 667 15.38 19.49 27.49
N SER A 668 15.74 19.75 26.23
CA SER A 668 17.14 19.70 25.80
C SER A 668 17.42 20.73 24.71
N ARG A 669 18.49 21.52 24.91
CA ARG A 669 18.93 22.53 23.96
C ARG A 669 19.36 21.90 22.62
N ALA A 670 18.89 22.47 21.52
CA ALA A 670 19.34 22.12 20.18
C ALA A 670 20.81 22.53 20.03
N ARG A 671 21.62 21.64 19.43
CA ARG A 671 23.06 21.88 19.22
C ARG A 671 23.38 22.47 17.85
N TRP A 672 22.35 22.70 17.04
CA TRP A 672 22.46 23.22 15.68
C TRP A 672 21.21 24.05 15.37
N ALA A 673 21.39 25.05 14.52
CA ALA A 673 20.28 25.81 13.95
C ALA A 673 19.67 25.04 12.77
N ALA A 674 18.35 25.03 12.68
CA ALA A 674 17.59 24.49 11.55
C ALA A 674 16.21 25.15 11.48
N HIS A 675 15.53 25.02 10.35
CA HIS A 675 14.13 25.41 10.22
C HIS A 675 13.27 24.67 11.26
N SER A 676 12.27 25.35 11.86
CA SER A 676 11.40 24.82 12.94
C SER A 676 10.88 23.42 12.65
N GLY A 677 10.29 23.20 11.47
CA GLY A 677 9.82 21.87 11.06
C GLY A 677 10.86 20.74 11.14
N ILE A 678 12.13 21.02 10.84
CA ILE A 678 13.20 20.01 10.97
C ILE A 678 13.44 19.71 12.45
N LEU A 679 13.46 20.74 13.31
CA LEU A 679 13.59 20.59 14.75
C LEU A 679 12.40 19.81 15.35
N GLU A 680 11.18 20.10 14.93
CA GLU A 680 9.96 19.37 15.37
C GLU A 680 10.02 17.89 14.95
N GLY A 681 10.50 17.61 13.73
CA GLY A 681 10.77 16.24 13.29
C GLY A 681 11.80 15.54 14.19
N HIS A 682 12.82 16.26 14.63
CA HIS A 682 13.80 15.76 15.60
C HIS A 682 13.22 15.57 17.00
N ALA A 683 12.27 16.39 17.44
CA ALA A 683 11.55 16.18 18.71
C ALA A 683 10.72 14.90 18.68
N LEU A 684 10.03 14.62 17.58
CA LEU A 684 9.35 13.34 17.37
C LEU A 684 10.36 12.19 17.39
N LEU A 685 11.49 12.31 16.68
CA LEU A 685 12.55 11.29 16.70
C LEU A 685 13.11 11.06 18.11
N LEU A 686 13.30 12.10 18.92
CA LEU A 686 13.74 11.98 20.32
C LEU A 686 12.70 11.27 21.18
N THR A 687 11.42 11.54 20.96
CA THR A 687 10.31 10.83 21.60
C THR A 687 10.37 9.33 21.30
N ILE A 688 10.53 8.95 20.02
CA ILE A 688 10.63 7.55 19.62
C ILE A 688 11.91 6.90 20.16
N LYS A 689 13.07 7.58 20.08
CA LYS A 689 14.33 7.09 20.69
C LYS A 689 14.17 6.80 22.17
N ARG A 690 13.45 7.65 22.92
CA ARG A 690 13.17 7.44 24.34
C ARG A 690 12.35 6.17 24.58
N LEU A 691 11.38 5.86 23.70
CA LEU A 691 10.60 4.63 23.80
C LEU A 691 11.46 3.40 23.54
N CYS A 692 12.28 3.43 22.48
CA CYS A 692 13.15 2.32 22.10
C CYS A 692 14.20 1.95 23.16
N ARG A 693 14.51 2.84 24.10
CA ARG A 693 15.41 2.61 25.25
C ARG A 693 14.85 1.68 26.34
N SER A 694 13.64 1.16 26.17
CA SER A 694 13.04 0.23 27.14
C SER A 694 12.34 -0.89 26.39
N ARG A 695 12.82 -2.13 26.57
CA ARG A 695 12.21 -3.32 25.95
C ARG A 695 10.72 -3.49 26.28
N ALA A 696 10.29 -3.05 27.45
CA ALA A 696 8.87 -3.09 27.87
C ALA A 696 7.94 -2.22 27.00
N LYS A 697 8.52 -1.26 26.25
CA LYS A 697 7.80 -0.34 25.36
C LYS A 697 7.88 -0.73 23.89
N HIS A 698 8.60 -1.80 23.56
CA HIS A 698 8.61 -2.39 22.22
C HIS A 698 7.29 -3.14 21.99
N HIS A 699 6.93 -3.40 20.73
CA HIS A 699 5.70 -4.10 20.36
C HIS A 699 4.44 -3.40 20.92
N LYS A 700 4.32 -2.09 20.69
CA LYS A 700 3.21 -1.26 21.19
C LYS A 700 2.61 -0.36 20.12
N LYS A 701 1.31 -0.10 20.26
CA LYS A 701 0.64 1.07 19.67
C LYS A 701 0.97 2.29 20.54
N VAL A 702 1.47 3.37 19.93
CA VAL A 702 1.95 4.55 20.64
C VAL A 702 1.20 5.79 20.17
N VAL A 703 0.50 6.45 21.09
CA VAL A 703 -0.22 7.70 20.80
C VAL A 703 0.70 8.89 21.08
N VAL A 704 0.89 9.75 20.08
CA VAL A 704 1.75 10.94 20.18
C VAL A 704 1.03 12.15 19.63
N LEU A 705 0.97 13.21 20.43
CA LEU A 705 0.49 14.53 20.05
C LEU A 705 1.63 15.31 19.38
N VAL A 706 1.36 15.84 18.18
CA VAL A 706 2.31 16.58 17.36
C VAL A 706 1.61 17.83 16.82
N ASP A 707 2.23 18.99 16.93
CA ASP A 707 1.71 20.27 16.42
C ASP A 707 2.22 20.63 15.02
N ALA A 708 3.33 20.03 14.62
CA ALA A 708 3.88 20.12 13.29
C ALA A 708 3.09 19.26 12.26
N LYS A 709 2.04 19.81 11.62
CA LYS A 709 1.26 19.07 10.60
C LYS A 709 2.12 18.46 9.48
N ALA A 710 3.17 19.14 9.04
CA ALA A 710 4.09 18.63 8.03
C ALA A 710 4.85 17.38 8.50
N VAL A 711 5.33 17.38 9.76
CA VAL A 711 6.01 16.23 10.39
C VAL A 711 5.02 15.09 10.60
N LEU A 712 3.85 15.39 11.15
CA LEU A 712 2.77 14.43 11.38
C LEU A 712 2.36 13.73 10.07
N GLY A 713 2.12 14.49 9.00
CA GLY A 713 1.78 13.93 7.69
C GLY A 713 2.91 13.12 7.07
N ALA A 714 4.17 13.58 7.18
CA ALA A 714 5.34 12.88 6.65
C ALA A 714 5.62 11.55 7.39
N ALA A 715 5.53 11.56 8.72
CA ALA A 715 5.73 10.38 9.55
C ALA A 715 4.57 9.38 9.41
N ALA A 716 3.31 9.84 9.37
CA ALA A 716 2.16 8.97 9.13
C ALA A 716 2.18 8.33 7.73
N LYS A 717 2.64 9.05 6.69
CA LYS A 717 2.87 8.49 5.35
C LYS A 717 4.12 7.62 5.26
N GLY A 718 5.07 7.77 6.19
CA GLY A 718 6.36 7.09 6.19
C GLY A 718 7.36 7.60 5.15
N ARG A 719 7.04 8.70 4.43
CA ARG A 719 7.91 9.31 3.42
C ARG A 719 7.65 10.81 3.28
N THR A 720 8.61 11.51 2.68
CA THR A 720 8.50 12.93 2.35
C THR A 720 9.31 13.26 1.09
N SER A 721 8.78 14.15 0.26
CA SER A 721 9.50 14.71 -0.88
C SER A 721 10.53 15.74 -0.44
N ALA A 722 10.38 16.34 0.74
CA ALA A 722 11.27 17.40 1.25
C ALA A 722 12.64 16.83 1.68
N PRO A 723 13.75 17.18 0.99
CA PRO A 723 15.05 16.58 1.27
C PRO A 723 15.57 16.80 2.69
N GLY A 724 15.27 17.97 3.28
CA GLY A 724 15.68 18.31 4.66
C GLY A 724 15.02 17.46 5.74
N PHE A 725 13.81 16.95 5.49
CA PHE A 725 13.05 16.12 6.44
C PHE A 725 13.32 14.62 6.27
N ARG A 726 13.71 14.21 5.05
CA ARG A 726 13.80 12.79 4.66
C ARG A 726 14.66 11.96 5.59
N GLY A 727 15.83 12.44 5.96
CA GLY A 727 16.73 11.72 6.86
C GLY A 727 16.13 11.51 8.26
N VAL A 728 15.36 12.47 8.77
CA VAL A 728 14.67 12.36 10.05
C VAL A 728 13.54 11.33 9.98
N ILE A 729 12.71 11.38 8.93
CA ILE A 729 11.61 10.42 8.71
C ILE A 729 12.14 8.99 8.53
N ARG A 730 13.24 8.80 7.80
CA ARG A 730 13.93 7.51 7.67
C ARG A 730 14.43 7.01 9.04
N SER A 731 15.02 7.89 9.84
CA SER A 731 15.47 7.54 11.19
C SER A 731 14.30 7.14 12.09
N ILE A 732 13.19 7.90 12.09
CA ILE A 732 11.95 7.53 12.81
C ILE A 732 11.50 6.14 12.37
N GLY A 733 11.41 5.92 11.06
CA GLY A 733 10.98 4.65 10.51
C GLY A 733 11.87 3.47 10.94
N ALA A 734 13.19 3.67 11.04
CA ALA A 734 14.11 2.60 11.42
C ALA A 734 13.84 2.13 12.86
N HIS A 735 13.58 3.07 13.78
CA HIS A 735 13.20 2.77 15.16
C HIS A 735 11.83 2.11 15.27
N VAL A 736 10.87 2.58 14.47
CA VAL A 736 9.52 2.01 14.43
C VAL A 736 9.56 0.55 13.98
N LEU A 737 10.29 0.26 12.91
CA LEU A 737 10.47 -1.10 12.37
C LEU A 737 11.27 -1.99 13.33
N SER A 738 12.37 -1.52 13.92
CA SER A 738 13.23 -2.35 14.78
C SER A 738 12.59 -2.72 16.12
N CYS A 739 11.65 -1.92 16.61
CA CYS A 739 10.99 -2.09 17.91
C CYS A 739 9.51 -2.46 17.80
N ASP A 740 9.04 -2.79 16.59
CA ASP A 740 7.66 -3.17 16.30
C ASP A 740 6.60 -2.18 16.83
N LEU A 741 6.86 -0.89 16.63
CA LEU A 741 5.95 0.17 17.08
C LEU A 741 4.88 0.46 16.01
N LEU A 742 3.66 0.80 16.44
CA LEU A 742 2.64 1.38 15.57
C LEU A 742 2.32 2.79 16.06
N LEU A 743 2.76 3.80 15.32
CA LEU A 743 2.55 5.20 15.70
C LEU A 743 1.11 5.64 15.36
N ARG A 744 0.46 6.27 16.33
CA ARG A 744 -0.85 6.90 16.23
C ARG A 744 -0.66 8.39 16.53
N LEU A 745 -0.30 9.13 15.47
CA LEU A 745 0.06 10.55 15.55
C LEU A 745 -1.22 11.38 15.44
N ILE A 746 -1.45 12.27 16.40
CA ILE A 746 -2.65 13.11 16.48
C ILE A 746 -2.21 14.57 16.47
N TYR A 747 -2.91 15.39 15.70
CA TYR A 747 -2.62 16.81 15.65
C TYR A 747 -3.10 17.51 16.94
N ILE A 748 -2.22 18.29 17.57
CA ILE A 748 -2.57 19.21 18.66
C ILE A 748 -2.13 20.64 18.27
N PRO A 749 -2.95 21.68 18.46
CA PRO A 749 -2.48 23.05 18.29
C PRO A 749 -1.36 23.41 19.28
N SER A 750 -0.36 24.20 18.85
CA SER A 750 0.78 24.60 19.69
C SER A 750 0.35 25.27 20.99
N GLU A 751 -0.71 26.10 20.96
CA GLU A 751 -1.27 26.73 22.17
C GLU A 751 -1.81 25.72 23.19
N SER A 752 -2.19 24.52 22.76
CA SER A 752 -2.63 23.42 23.62
C SER A 752 -1.52 22.40 23.90
N ASN A 753 -0.37 22.47 23.22
CA ASN A 753 0.68 21.47 23.30
C ASN A 753 1.42 21.57 24.66
N PRO A 754 1.40 20.51 25.50
CA PRO A 754 2.10 20.52 26.79
C PRO A 754 3.63 20.36 26.65
N ALA A 755 4.15 20.21 25.42
CA ALA A 755 5.58 20.15 25.15
C ALA A 755 6.21 21.51 24.75
N ASP A 756 5.40 22.56 24.53
CA ASP A 756 5.89 23.89 24.10
C ASP A 756 6.77 24.59 25.15
N GLU A 757 6.32 24.68 26.40
CA GLU A 757 7.15 25.25 27.47
C GLU A 757 8.49 24.50 27.65
N PRO A 758 8.51 23.15 27.73
CA PRO A 758 9.75 22.38 27.74
C PRO A 758 10.67 22.59 26.54
N SER A 759 10.12 22.83 25.34
CA SER A 759 10.88 23.04 24.12
C SER A 759 11.59 24.40 24.09
N ARG A 760 11.06 25.37 24.85
CA ARG A 760 11.63 26.72 25.10
C ARG A 760 12.58 26.78 26.30
N GLY A 761 12.76 25.67 27.02
CA GLY A 761 13.65 25.60 28.19
C GLY A 761 13.00 26.08 29.50
N CYS A 762 11.69 26.31 29.50
CA CYS A 762 10.92 26.59 30.70
C CYS A 762 10.69 25.27 31.48
N LYS A 763 10.95 25.27 32.78
CA LYS A 763 10.54 24.16 33.66
C LYS A 763 9.10 24.41 34.08
N PHE A 764 8.21 23.42 33.91
CA PHE A 764 6.95 23.41 34.65
C PHE A 764 7.30 23.39 36.15
N SER A 765 6.94 24.45 36.86
CA SER A 765 6.87 24.43 38.32
C SER A 765 5.80 23.41 38.69
N GLN A 766 6.18 22.21 39.12
CA GLN A 766 5.20 21.35 39.77
C GLN A 766 4.73 22.09 41.03
N PRO A 767 3.41 22.25 41.25
CA PRO A 767 2.94 22.59 42.59
C PRO A 767 3.53 21.53 43.53
N ASN A 768 4.14 21.97 44.63
CA ASN A 768 4.59 21.06 45.68
C ASN A 768 3.40 20.20 46.11
N ASN A 769 3.29 18.97 45.60
CA ASN A 769 2.46 17.96 46.22
C ASN A 769 3.20 17.55 47.49
N SER A 770 2.87 18.24 48.58
CA SER A 770 3.05 17.73 49.93
C SER A 770 2.55 16.28 49.97
N ARG A 771 3.46 15.37 50.34
CA ARG A 771 3.23 13.96 50.68
C ARG A 771 1.75 13.62 50.93
N ARG A 772 1.18 12.74 50.11
CA ARG A 772 0.16 11.76 50.52
C ARG A 772 0.43 10.45 49.81
#